data_AF-F8J3E7-F1
#
_entry.id   AF-F8J3E7-F1
#
_cell.length_a   1.000
_cell.length_b   1.000
_cell.length_c   1.000
_cell.angle_alpha   90.00
_cell.angle_beta   90.00
_cell.angle_gamma   90.00
#
_symmetry.space_group_name_H-M   'P 1'
#
loop_
_entity.id
_entity.type
_entity.pdbx_description
1 polymer ?
#
loop_
_entity_poly.entity_id
_entity_poly.type
_entity_poly.pdbx_seq_one_letter_code
_entity_poly.pdbx_strand_id
1 'polypeptide(L)'
;MYQARNSEQQGRYSRWRRYCLLIMTLLVPATAWSAATNQTDKPDFIGFESGPVRPLAISPDGKRLFVTNIPDNRLEIFDITHTTPRPIGSVTVGMEPVAVEVLNNDIVYVANHLSDSVSVVNVTNPDKAYVSKTLLVGDEPRDIVVTDPDGSGPSAPRLFVATGHRGQHRADPSIASVPGAGDPQLTTAGVGRADVWVFDSHNLGNEVGGKPIKIMSFFSDSPRALAVSNDGKQVYVAAHFSQNRTALVNNFTVCDGFVYAEPCETMDGKASPNGPINEDGNGILPGGLLAPLANIEGFKAPETSLIVQFDPNAGPADNDLNTGQFVDEKGRNWSNGVRMHLPDKDVFVIDAQRLQKLAFHQSVGTTLYNMAVNPRTDVLYVSNTEAQNMTRFVGEGLHGKSLRGHIAESRITVITSADVYDKSGNNVIPRHLNKHIDYTQHVAPATVKAKSLATPLQMVVSQDGQTLYVAAFGSQVIGTFDTTELENDTFIPNAAAHIKLSAGGPGGLVMANNDDILYVYTRFDNGISVVDTKKKQEVAHIAMFNPEPESIIKGRPYLYDAKLTSSNGEASCASCHIFGDHDFLAWDLGDPNDKVKNSSLPINLREFFEFAATLDPAGAKRLEALNGDAQVNQFHPLKGPLLTQTLRGISTHGAMHWRGDKLNGMFTSDPENPTLEDAFDETLSFINFSSGFVSLNGMENPLSEEQMIEFWQFIKVLYLPPNPVRNIDNSLTASQQNGRDFFFGLKENVTMPDGTEITVTRRAEFLSELDNILLNQSTGLDIVGGFSCDGCHTLDPAKGFFGTNGRQNMEEPQILKIPHLRNLANRVGAFGIVPNEDVNMHTVPDPSVFDFQGDQIKGFGFLKDGGIDTMSNFFGSSRFFDTGKGTGFQTRQQRLDIEQYMFVFPGDLAPIVGQQVTVNHYTDAALKRVELLLERANEPFVSKTLGGETKEADVVAKCLVQGKQRGFLFNRYGLFTSDRGFPFLTSGLVFLICDGPVTFTAVPPGSGYRVGIDRDADGQLDGFDWHNTPTKTKGP
;
A
#
# COMPACT_ATOMS: atom_id res chain seq x y z
N MET A 1 18.18 -11.06 -90.49
CA MET A 1 17.49 -9.84 -90.04
C MET A 1 16.09 -9.73 -90.65
N TYR A 2 15.38 -10.85 -90.79
CA TYR A 2 14.04 -10.88 -91.31
C TYR A 2 13.19 -11.63 -90.30
N GLN A 3 12.31 -11.01 -89.56
CA GLN A 3 11.99 -9.61 -89.35
C GLN A 3 11.03 -9.64 -88.16
N ALA A 4 10.95 -8.54 -87.44
CA ALA A 4 9.94 -8.29 -86.41
C ALA A 4 8.57 -8.93 -86.74
N ARG A 5 7.89 -9.42 -85.69
CA ARG A 5 6.54 -10.04 -85.65
C ARG A 5 6.56 -11.57 -85.59
N ASN A 6 6.60 -12.07 -84.35
CA ASN A 6 5.91 -13.27 -83.88
C ASN A 6 6.01 -13.27 -82.33
N SER A 7 6.00 -12.09 -81.68
CA SER A 7 4.80 -11.31 -81.33
C SER A 7 3.87 -12.07 -80.39
N GLU A 8 4.02 -11.73 -79.11
CA GLU A 8 2.89 -11.52 -78.19
C GLU A 8 1.90 -12.68 -78.06
N GLN A 9 2.29 -13.81 -77.43
CA GLN A 9 1.34 -14.58 -76.62
C GLN A 9 1.87 -15.67 -75.66
N GLN A 10 3.18 -15.95 -75.58
CA GLN A 10 3.67 -17.11 -74.79
C GLN A 10 4.53 -16.79 -73.55
N GLY A 11 4.47 -15.57 -73.01
CA GLY A 11 5.16 -15.17 -71.76
C GLY A 11 4.27 -15.06 -70.50
N ARG A 12 2.96 -15.34 -70.61
CA ARG A 12 1.96 -15.06 -69.57
C ARG A 12 1.27 -16.30 -68.98
N TYR A 13 1.92 -17.47 -68.92
CA TYR A 13 1.27 -18.66 -68.31
C TYR A 13 2.18 -19.59 -67.46
N SER A 14 3.38 -19.17 -67.04
CA SER A 14 4.26 -19.99 -66.16
C SER A 14 4.47 -19.46 -64.73
N ARG A 15 3.98 -18.27 -64.37
CA ARG A 15 4.07 -17.75 -62.97
C ARG A 15 2.84 -18.01 -62.10
N TRP A 16 1.71 -18.44 -62.66
CA TRP A 16 0.47 -18.71 -61.92
C TRP A 16 0.28 -20.16 -61.44
N ARG A 17 1.11 -21.11 -61.90
CA ARG A 17 0.99 -22.54 -61.53
C ARG A 17 1.78 -22.97 -60.27
N ARG A 18 2.61 -22.09 -59.68
CA ARG A 18 3.36 -22.39 -58.44
C ARG A 18 2.70 -21.85 -57.16
N TYR A 19 1.69 -20.98 -57.26
CA TYR A 19 0.96 -20.45 -56.09
C TYR A 19 -0.34 -21.21 -55.76
N CYS A 20 -0.93 -21.95 -56.69
CA CYS A 20 -2.19 -22.68 -56.44
C CYS A 20 -2.02 -24.09 -55.87
N LEU A 21 -0.82 -24.68 -55.89
CA LEU A 21 -0.55 -26.03 -55.35
C LEU A 21 -0.10 -26.04 -53.87
N LEU A 22 0.17 -24.88 -53.28
CA LEU A 22 0.45 -24.72 -51.84
C LEU A 22 -0.79 -24.33 -51.03
N ILE A 23 -1.92 -24.02 -51.69
CA ILE A 23 -3.17 -23.60 -51.05
C ILE A 23 -4.18 -24.77 -50.90
N MET A 24 -3.91 -25.95 -51.48
CA MET A 24 -4.85 -27.09 -51.48
C MET A 24 -4.50 -28.29 -50.57
N THR A 25 -3.55 -28.16 -49.63
CA THR A 25 -3.25 -29.21 -48.63
C THR A 25 -3.39 -28.76 -47.18
N LEU A 26 -4.04 -27.62 -46.91
CA LEU A 26 -4.37 -27.16 -45.55
C LEU A 26 -5.89 -26.90 -45.37
N LEU A 27 -6.72 -27.64 -46.10
CA LEU A 27 -8.14 -27.79 -45.79
C LEU A 27 -8.31 -29.01 -44.86
N VAL A 28 -8.00 -28.81 -43.59
CA VAL A 28 -8.63 -29.60 -42.52
C VAL A 28 -9.92 -28.85 -42.18
N PRO A 29 -11.10 -29.50 -42.18
CA PRO A 29 -12.32 -28.83 -41.78
C PRO A 29 -12.16 -28.33 -40.34
N ALA A 30 -12.46 -27.05 -40.15
CA ALA A 30 -12.69 -26.45 -38.84
C ALA A 30 -13.91 -27.13 -38.19
N THR A 31 -13.70 -28.32 -37.62
CA THR A 31 -14.57 -28.78 -36.54
C THR A 31 -14.19 -27.95 -35.33
N ALA A 32 -15.09 -27.07 -34.93
CA ALA A 32 -15.08 -26.44 -33.62
C ALA A 32 -14.89 -27.53 -32.56
N TRP A 33 -13.66 -27.69 -32.09
CA TRP A 33 -13.44 -28.20 -30.76
C TRP A 33 -13.83 -27.06 -29.82
N SER A 34 -15.11 -27.03 -29.48
CA SER A 34 -15.51 -26.66 -28.14
C SER A 34 -14.87 -27.68 -27.19
N ALA A 35 -13.57 -27.50 -26.93
CA ALA A 35 -13.05 -27.81 -25.63
C ALA A 35 -13.82 -26.85 -24.71
N ALA A 36 -14.82 -27.37 -24.02
CA ALA A 36 -15.19 -26.80 -22.73
C ALA A 36 -13.94 -26.94 -21.85
N THR A 37 -12.98 -26.03 -22.04
CA THR A 37 -12.08 -25.67 -20.98
C THR A 37 -13.00 -25.18 -19.89
N ASN A 38 -12.96 -25.82 -18.71
CA ASN A 38 -13.46 -25.17 -17.50
C ASN A 38 -12.88 -23.76 -17.55
N GLN A 39 -13.75 -22.78 -17.80
CA GLN A 39 -13.37 -21.38 -17.87
C GLN A 39 -12.97 -21.06 -16.44
N THR A 40 -11.68 -21.17 -16.15
CA THR A 40 -11.12 -20.67 -14.91
C THR A 40 -11.43 -19.19 -14.88
N ASP A 41 -12.20 -18.74 -13.88
CA ASP A 41 -12.64 -17.36 -13.66
C ASP A 41 -11.44 -16.43 -13.47
N LYS A 42 -10.73 -16.13 -14.56
CA LYS A 42 -9.65 -15.15 -14.58
C LYS A 42 -10.27 -13.75 -14.55
N PRO A 43 -9.76 -12.82 -13.73
CA PRO A 43 -10.28 -11.46 -13.69
C PRO A 43 -10.03 -10.75 -15.03
N ASP A 44 -11.05 -10.03 -15.50
CA ASP A 44 -10.97 -9.22 -16.72
C ASP A 44 -10.06 -7.98 -16.54
N PHE A 45 -9.83 -7.56 -15.28
CA PHE A 45 -8.98 -6.44 -14.92
C PHE A 45 -8.32 -6.67 -13.56
N ILE A 46 -7.07 -6.22 -13.42
CA ILE A 46 -6.29 -6.29 -12.17
C ILE A 46 -6.07 -4.85 -11.70
N GLY A 47 -6.68 -4.50 -10.56
CA GLY A 47 -6.56 -3.16 -9.97
C GLY A 47 -5.53 -3.11 -8.84
N PHE A 48 -4.75 -2.04 -8.78
CA PHE A 48 -3.81 -1.78 -7.68
C PHE A 48 -4.27 -0.65 -6.77
N GLU A 49 -5.19 0.19 -7.25
CA GLU A 49 -5.70 1.36 -6.53
C GLU A 49 -4.58 2.33 -6.12
N SER A 50 -3.66 2.65 -7.03
CA SER A 50 -2.60 3.62 -6.73
C SER A 50 -3.20 5.02 -6.59
N GLY A 51 -2.90 5.69 -5.47
CA GLY A 51 -3.45 7.01 -5.18
C GLY A 51 -2.78 8.12 -5.98
N PRO A 52 -3.53 9.00 -6.70
CA PRO A 52 -2.95 10.12 -7.45
C PRO A 52 -2.19 11.08 -6.52
N VAL A 53 -1.09 11.65 -7.02
CA VAL A 53 -0.28 12.63 -6.26
C VAL A 53 -0.25 13.99 -6.96
N ARG A 54 0.17 14.00 -8.22
CA ARG A 54 0.20 15.20 -9.10
C ARG A 54 -0.12 14.79 -10.54
N PRO A 55 -1.35 14.33 -10.83
CA PRO A 55 -1.70 13.68 -12.09
C PRO A 55 -1.83 14.63 -13.29
N LEU A 56 -1.65 15.95 -13.08
CA LEU A 56 -1.81 16.98 -14.11
C LEU A 56 -0.61 17.93 -14.13
N ALA A 57 -0.13 18.28 -15.33
CA ALA A 57 0.84 19.35 -15.51
C ALA A 57 0.62 20.09 -16.84
N ILE A 58 0.96 21.38 -16.88
CA ILE A 58 0.80 22.24 -18.07
C ILE A 58 2.18 22.52 -18.68
N SER A 59 2.25 22.48 -20.02
CA SER A 59 3.45 22.87 -20.76
C SER A 59 3.83 24.34 -20.52
N PRO A 60 5.11 24.72 -20.52
CA PRO A 60 5.53 26.10 -20.29
C PRO A 60 4.91 27.17 -21.20
N ASP A 61 4.52 26.80 -22.44
CA ASP A 61 3.84 27.72 -23.36
C ASP A 61 2.33 27.90 -23.08
N GLY A 62 1.78 27.20 -22.08
CA GLY A 62 0.39 27.25 -21.66
C GLY A 62 -0.60 26.57 -22.61
N LYS A 63 -0.14 25.83 -23.63
CA LYS A 63 -1.02 25.30 -24.69
C LYS A 63 -1.38 23.84 -24.54
N ARG A 64 -0.62 23.06 -23.76
CA ARG A 64 -0.85 21.63 -23.56
C ARG A 64 -1.03 21.28 -22.09
N LEU A 65 -1.96 20.37 -21.85
CA LEU A 65 -2.17 19.71 -20.57
C LEU A 65 -1.75 18.24 -20.70
N PHE A 66 -0.92 17.79 -19.78
CA PHE A 66 -0.48 16.41 -19.64
C PHE A 66 -1.21 15.77 -18.46
N VAL A 67 -1.76 14.58 -18.68
CA VAL A 67 -2.58 13.88 -17.67
C VAL A 67 -2.13 12.44 -17.54
N THR A 68 -1.89 11.98 -16.32
CA THR A 68 -1.63 10.56 -16.06
C THR A 68 -2.95 9.78 -16.04
N ASN A 69 -3.15 8.89 -17.00
CA ASN A 69 -4.26 7.96 -17.02
C ASN A 69 -3.85 6.68 -16.27
N ILE A 70 -4.08 6.68 -14.95
CA ILE A 70 -3.67 5.62 -14.02
C ILE A 70 -4.11 4.22 -14.51
N PRO A 71 -5.40 3.93 -14.74
CA PRO A 71 -5.84 2.57 -15.07
C PRO A 71 -5.38 2.09 -16.46
N ASP A 72 -4.99 3.01 -17.34
CA ASP A 72 -4.56 2.69 -18.70
C ASP A 72 -3.03 2.68 -18.90
N ASN A 73 -2.25 3.04 -17.87
CA ASN A 73 -0.79 3.11 -17.93
C ASN A 73 -0.27 4.07 -19.03
N ARG A 74 -0.91 5.25 -19.13
CA ARG A 74 -0.61 6.23 -20.18
C ARG A 74 -0.41 7.65 -19.68
N LEU A 75 0.37 8.40 -20.44
CA LEU A 75 0.36 9.86 -20.45
C LEU A 75 -0.55 10.33 -21.59
N GLU A 76 -1.63 11.01 -21.24
CA GLU A 76 -2.56 11.65 -22.19
C GLU A 76 -2.16 13.11 -22.41
N ILE A 77 -2.28 13.60 -23.65
CA ILE A 77 -1.87 14.94 -24.05
C ILE A 77 -3.06 15.67 -24.67
N PHE A 78 -3.41 16.82 -24.10
CA PHE A 78 -4.53 17.65 -24.56
C PHE A 78 -4.06 19.04 -24.99
N ASP A 79 -4.66 19.56 -26.06
CA ASP A 79 -4.66 20.98 -26.41
C ASP A 79 -5.68 21.71 -25.53
N ILE A 80 -5.22 22.76 -24.83
CA ILE A 80 -6.00 23.59 -23.91
C ILE A 80 -6.16 25.04 -24.40
N THR A 81 -5.91 25.31 -25.69
CA THR A 81 -6.21 26.61 -26.30
C THR A 81 -7.71 26.89 -26.46
N HIS A 82 -8.55 25.92 -26.14
CA HIS A 82 -10.00 26.01 -26.10
C HIS A 82 -10.53 25.73 -24.68
N THR A 83 -11.74 26.20 -24.38
CA THR A 83 -12.37 25.98 -23.06
C THR A 83 -12.45 24.50 -22.69
N THR A 84 -12.79 23.64 -23.64
CA THR A 84 -12.81 22.17 -23.46
C THR A 84 -11.50 21.59 -24.00
N PRO A 85 -10.68 20.93 -23.15
CA PRO A 85 -9.50 20.20 -23.59
C PRO A 85 -9.77 19.27 -24.77
N ARG A 86 -8.88 19.27 -25.76
CA ARG A 86 -8.98 18.40 -26.93
C ARG A 86 -7.81 17.43 -26.96
N PRO A 87 -8.04 16.11 -27.04
CA PRO A 87 -6.95 15.16 -27.07
C PRO A 87 -6.13 15.29 -28.37
N ILE A 88 -4.80 15.32 -28.24
CA ILE A 88 -3.84 15.49 -29.35
C ILE A 88 -2.69 14.48 -29.32
N GLY A 89 -2.61 13.62 -28.31
CA GLY A 89 -1.55 12.62 -28.19
C GLY A 89 -1.77 11.71 -26.99
N SER A 90 -1.18 10.52 -27.04
CA SER A 90 -1.25 9.53 -25.97
C SER A 90 -0.03 8.62 -26.06
N VAL A 91 0.59 8.30 -24.93
CA VAL A 91 1.82 7.47 -24.89
C VAL A 91 1.72 6.46 -23.76
N THR A 92 2.03 5.19 -24.04
CA THR A 92 2.17 4.16 -23.00
C THR A 92 3.46 4.40 -22.22
N VAL A 93 3.34 4.50 -20.89
CA VAL A 93 4.43 4.70 -19.94
C VAL A 93 4.60 3.44 -19.08
N GLY A 94 5.12 3.54 -17.86
CA GLY A 94 5.08 2.45 -16.89
C GLY A 94 3.69 2.27 -16.27
N MET A 95 3.55 1.26 -15.43
CA MET A 95 2.30 0.90 -14.81
C MET A 95 1.95 1.83 -13.64
N GLU A 96 0.66 2.13 -13.51
CA GLU A 96 0.09 3.00 -12.48
C GLU A 96 0.78 4.38 -12.40
N PRO A 97 0.73 5.20 -13.48
CA PRO A 97 1.34 6.54 -13.46
C PRO A 97 0.57 7.49 -12.55
N VAL A 98 1.19 8.00 -11.47
CA VAL A 98 0.51 8.80 -10.42
C VAL A 98 0.92 10.27 -10.37
N ALA A 99 2.02 10.64 -11.00
CA ALA A 99 2.50 12.01 -11.09
C ALA A 99 3.16 12.30 -12.44
N VAL A 100 3.02 13.55 -12.89
CA VAL A 100 3.64 14.08 -14.10
C VAL A 100 4.29 15.43 -13.80
N GLU A 101 5.51 15.63 -14.29
CA GLU A 101 6.25 16.88 -14.15
C GLU A 101 6.88 17.28 -15.49
N VAL A 102 6.78 18.57 -15.84
CA VAL A 102 7.21 19.07 -17.15
C VAL A 102 8.59 19.72 -17.05
N LEU A 103 9.55 19.20 -17.79
CA LEU A 103 10.87 19.83 -17.89
C LEU A 103 10.83 21.06 -18.81
N ASN A 104 10.25 20.89 -19.99
CA ASN A 104 10.14 21.92 -21.02
C ASN A 104 9.04 21.54 -22.04
N ASN A 105 8.94 22.26 -23.16
CA ASN A 105 7.95 21.96 -24.21
C ASN A 105 8.19 20.63 -24.95
N ASP A 106 9.33 19.98 -24.76
CA ASP A 106 9.72 18.77 -25.48
C ASP A 106 9.80 17.52 -24.61
N ILE A 107 9.98 17.68 -23.29
CA ILE A 107 10.25 16.57 -22.36
C ILE A 107 9.35 16.65 -21.13
N VAL A 108 8.77 15.50 -20.79
CA VAL A 108 7.91 15.29 -19.62
C VAL A 108 8.39 14.06 -18.84
N TYR A 109 8.38 14.13 -17.52
CA TYR A 109 8.67 13.02 -16.63
C TYR A 109 7.36 12.46 -16.04
N VAL A 110 7.25 11.14 -15.95
CA VAL A 110 6.07 10.46 -15.38
C VAL A 110 6.51 9.44 -14.35
N ALA A 111 6.05 9.56 -13.10
CA ALA A 111 6.29 8.58 -12.05
C ALA A 111 5.31 7.41 -12.18
N ASN A 112 5.85 6.20 -12.39
CA ASN A 112 5.08 4.98 -12.58
C ASN A 112 5.14 4.15 -11.29
N HIS A 113 4.09 4.25 -10.47
CA HIS A 113 4.08 3.76 -9.09
C HIS A 113 4.35 2.26 -8.97
N LEU A 114 3.75 1.44 -9.84
CA LEU A 114 3.93 -0.02 -9.80
C LEU A 114 5.21 -0.48 -10.52
N SER A 115 5.69 0.32 -11.49
CA SER A 115 6.85 -0.04 -12.32
C SER A 115 8.19 0.37 -11.70
N ASP A 116 8.21 0.94 -10.49
CA ASP A 116 9.40 1.43 -9.79
C ASP A 116 10.32 2.28 -10.69
N SER A 117 9.68 3.13 -11.50
CA SER A 117 10.38 3.85 -12.56
C SER A 117 9.80 5.21 -12.87
N VAL A 118 10.60 6.04 -13.53
CA VAL A 118 10.18 7.29 -14.15
C VAL A 118 10.34 7.19 -15.66
N SER A 119 9.27 7.43 -16.43
CA SER A 119 9.34 7.53 -17.88
C SER A 119 9.76 8.94 -18.30
N VAL A 120 10.78 9.03 -19.16
CA VAL A 120 11.20 10.29 -19.82
C VAL A 120 10.56 10.34 -21.20
N VAL A 121 9.50 11.14 -21.35
CA VAL A 121 8.67 11.17 -22.55
C VAL A 121 9.05 12.34 -23.45
N ASN A 122 9.39 12.07 -24.71
CA ASN A 122 9.51 13.11 -25.72
C ASN A 122 8.12 13.45 -26.27
N VAL A 123 7.75 14.72 -26.18
CA VAL A 123 6.45 15.28 -26.58
C VAL A 123 6.60 16.43 -27.58
N THR A 124 7.77 16.58 -28.23
CA THR A 124 8.01 17.62 -29.25
C THR A 124 6.94 17.59 -30.34
N ASN A 125 6.51 16.39 -30.72
CA ASN A 125 5.33 16.18 -31.55
C ASN A 125 4.35 15.25 -30.78
N PRO A 126 3.25 15.79 -30.23
CA PRO A 126 2.26 15.01 -29.47
C PRO A 126 1.69 13.79 -30.23
N ASP A 127 1.50 13.90 -31.55
CA ASP A 127 1.02 12.80 -32.40
C ASP A 127 2.03 11.65 -32.53
N LYS A 128 3.30 11.91 -32.18
CA LYS A 128 4.43 10.98 -32.27
C LYS A 128 5.20 10.92 -30.95
N ALA A 129 4.55 11.18 -29.84
CA ALA A 129 5.20 11.16 -28.55
C ALA A 129 5.64 9.73 -28.18
N TYR A 130 6.77 9.60 -27.50
CA TYR A 130 7.37 8.31 -27.16
C TYR A 130 8.22 8.39 -25.89
N VAL A 131 8.37 7.26 -25.19
CA VAL A 131 9.29 7.14 -24.06
C VAL A 131 10.71 7.06 -24.62
N SER A 132 11.51 8.08 -24.34
CA SER A 132 12.91 8.18 -24.77
C SER A 132 13.88 7.41 -23.86
N LYS A 133 13.51 7.29 -22.58
CA LYS A 133 14.27 6.57 -21.54
C LYS A 133 13.36 6.19 -20.37
N THR A 134 13.68 5.08 -19.70
CA THR A 134 13.12 4.71 -18.40
C THR A 134 14.22 4.87 -17.35
N LEU A 135 13.94 5.64 -16.30
CA LEU A 135 14.79 5.71 -15.11
C LEU A 135 14.27 4.70 -14.09
N LEU A 136 15.14 3.84 -13.58
CA LEU A 136 14.77 2.90 -12.51
C LEU A 136 15.09 3.56 -11.17
N VAL A 137 14.16 3.46 -10.22
CA VAL A 137 14.27 4.09 -8.90
C VAL A 137 13.87 3.10 -7.79
N GLY A 138 13.70 3.58 -6.56
CA GLY A 138 13.17 2.78 -5.47
C GLY A 138 11.68 2.46 -5.65
N ASP A 139 11.19 1.60 -4.78
CA ASP A 139 9.79 1.14 -4.77
C ASP A 139 8.80 2.31 -4.65
N GLU A 140 7.69 2.20 -5.38
CA GLU A 140 6.55 3.13 -5.30
C GLU A 140 6.93 4.61 -5.51
N PRO A 141 7.46 5.02 -6.69
CA PRO A 141 7.69 6.43 -6.97
C PRO A 141 6.36 7.20 -6.99
N ARG A 142 6.29 8.29 -6.23
CA ARG A 142 5.02 9.01 -5.95
C ARG A 142 4.97 10.42 -6.54
N ASP A 143 6.02 11.21 -6.38
CA ASP A 143 6.06 12.59 -6.86
C ASP A 143 7.41 12.93 -7.49
N ILE A 144 7.38 13.94 -8.35
CA ILE A 144 8.53 14.44 -9.09
C ILE A 144 8.52 15.96 -9.03
N VAL A 145 9.66 16.58 -8.74
CA VAL A 145 9.87 18.01 -8.96
C VAL A 145 11.16 18.27 -9.72
N VAL A 146 11.12 19.29 -10.55
CA VAL A 146 12.29 19.79 -11.28
C VAL A 146 12.63 21.19 -10.77
N THR A 147 13.91 21.43 -10.47
CA THR A 147 14.38 22.79 -10.13
C THR A 147 15.79 23.06 -10.66
N ASP A 148 16.10 24.32 -10.94
CA ASP A 148 17.41 24.82 -11.40
C ASP A 148 18.05 25.70 -10.30
N PRO A 149 18.61 25.08 -9.25
CA PRO A 149 19.00 25.81 -8.04
C PRO A 149 20.31 26.61 -8.21
N ASP A 150 21.08 26.38 -9.28
CA ASP A 150 22.31 27.10 -9.58
C ASP A 150 22.15 28.15 -10.69
N GLY A 151 20.94 28.28 -11.25
CA GLY A 151 20.64 29.25 -12.31
C GLY A 151 21.40 28.96 -13.60
N SER A 152 21.82 27.71 -13.81
CA SER A 152 22.48 27.26 -15.05
C SER A 152 21.54 27.27 -16.26
N GLY A 153 20.26 27.53 -16.04
CA GLY A 153 19.19 27.59 -17.02
C GLY A 153 18.54 26.22 -17.22
N PRO A 154 17.57 26.11 -18.17
CA PRO A 154 16.89 24.84 -18.49
C PRO A 154 17.80 23.75 -19.07
N SER A 155 19.11 23.98 -19.07
CA SER A 155 20.11 23.09 -19.67
C SER A 155 20.56 21.98 -18.73
N ALA A 156 20.45 22.13 -17.39
CA ALA A 156 20.80 21.08 -16.43
C ALA A 156 20.03 21.14 -15.08
N PRO A 157 18.69 21.30 -15.07
CA PRO A 157 17.95 21.27 -13.82
C PRO A 157 18.04 19.89 -13.15
N ARG A 158 17.80 19.87 -11.84
CA ARG A 158 17.80 18.67 -11.03
C ARG A 158 16.40 18.10 -10.94
N LEU A 159 16.32 16.79 -11.15
CA LEU A 159 15.11 16.00 -11.00
C LEU A 159 15.15 15.32 -9.63
N PHE A 160 14.12 15.53 -8.81
CA PHE A 160 13.94 14.87 -7.52
C PHE A 160 12.75 13.92 -7.62
N VAL A 161 12.93 12.67 -7.20
CA VAL A 161 11.89 11.62 -7.27
C VAL A 161 11.71 11.01 -5.88
N ALA A 162 10.50 11.09 -5.34
CA ALA A 162 10.15 10.53 -4.03
C ALA A 162 9.82 9.02 -4.14
N THR A 163 10.53 8.18 -3.40
CA THR A 163 10.34 6.70 -3.38
C THR A 163 10.44 6.12 -1.96
N GLY A 164 9.97 4.90 -1.75
CA GLY A 164 10.32 4.13 -0.54
C GLY A 164 11.81 3.78 -0.50
N HIS A 165 12.36 3.59 0.71
CA HIS A 165 13.72 3.07 0.95
C HIS A 165 13.79 1.55 0.82
N ARG A 166 13.37 1.07 -0.35
CA ARG A 166 13.35 -0.34 -0.75
C ARG A 166 13.23 -0.38 -2.27
N GLY A 167 12.98 -1.56 -2.83
CA GLY A 167 12.93 -1.77 -4.28
C GLY A 167 14.28 -2.27 -4.80
N GLN A 168 14.23 -3.15 -5.78
CA GLN A 168 15.36 -3.96 -6.19
C GLN A 168 16.47 -3.14 -6.85
N HIS A 169 16.15 -1.98 -7.45
CA HIS A 169 17.18 -1.15 -8.08
C HIS A 169 18.06 -0.39 -7.07
N ARG A 170 17.60 -0.18 -5.82
CA ARG A 170 18.35 0.55 -4.78
C ARG A 170 19.71 -0.09 -4.46
N ALA A 171 19.79 -1.42 -4.54
CA ALA A 171 21.00 -2.19 -4.28
C ALA A 171 21.66 -2.72 -5.57
N ASP A 172 21.21 -2.26 -6.75
CA ASP A 172 21.71 -2.79 -8.02
C ASP A 172 23.20 -2.43 -8.23
N PRO A 173 24.03 -3.36 -8.71
CA PRO A 173 25.45 -3.11 -8.95
C PRO A 173 25.75 -1.92 -9.88
N SER A 174 24.84 -1.58 -10.81
CA SER A 174 25.04 -0.45 -11.73
C SER A 174 25.05 0.91 -11.04
N ILE A 175 24.45 1.02 -9.85
CA ILE A 175 24.43 2.25 -9.05
C ILE A 175 25.24 2.14 -7.75
N ALA A 176 26.04 1.09 -7.54
CA ALA A 176 26.81 0.89 -6.31
C ALA A 176 27.75 2.06 -5.95
N SER A 177 28.16 2.86 -6.96
CA SER A 177 28.98 4.08 -6.76
C SER A 177 28.19 5.31 -6.31
N VAL A 178 26.86 5.26 -6.33
CA VAL A 178 25.99 6.40 -5.99
C VAL A 178 25.89 6.53 -4.47
N PRO A 179 26.20 7.70 -3.88
CA PRO A 179 25.99 7.93 -2.46
C PRO A 179 24.52 7.73 -2.06
N GLY A 180 24.28 6.85 -1.09
CA GLY A 180 22.95 6.50 -0.59
C GLY A 180 22.36 5.21 -1.18
N ALA A 181 22.96 4.62 -2.22
CA ALA A 181 22.59 3.30 -2.72
C ALA A 181 23.09 2.17 -1.77
N GLY A 182 22.51 0.97 -1.90
CA GLY A 182 22.93 -0.23 -1.18
C GLY A 182 21.81 -0.95 -0.44
N ASP A 183 22.18 -1.65 0.63
CA ASP A 183 21.25 -2.40 1.49
C ASP A 183 20.26 -1.45 2.20
N PRO A 184 18.93 -1.68 2.13
CA PRO A 184 17.93 -0.90 2.85
C PRO A 184 17.91 -1.12 4.37
N GLN A 185 18.72 -2.04 4.90
CA GLN A 185 18.91 -2.30 6.32
C GLN A 185 17.55 -2.48 7.05
N LEU A 186 16.70 -3.36 6.52
CA LEU A 186 15.33 -3.56 7.00
C LEU A 186 15.27 -3.89 8.51
N THR A 187 16.26 -4.57 9.06
CA THR A 187 16.24 -5.01 10.47
C THR A 187 17.10 -4.15 11.38
N THR A 188 17.50 -2.95 10.93
CA THR A 188 18.34 -2.04 11.71
C THR A 188 17.53 -0.88 12.26
N ALA A 189 17.61 -0.69 13.59
CA ALA A 189 16.99 0.42 14.30
C ALA A 189 17.55 1.78 13.86
N GLY A 190 16.74 2.84 13.94
CA GLY A 190 17.20 4.20 13.65
C GLY A 190 17.48 4.48 12.16
N VAL A 191 17.06 3.60 11.24
CA VAL A 191 17.17 3.82 9.79
C VAL A 191 15.94 4.58 9.29
N GLY A 192 16.16 5.74 8.67
CA GLY A 192 15.13 6.45 7.93
C GLY A 192 14.79 5.77 6.61
N ARG A 193 13.50 5.70 6.27
CA ARG A 193 12.99 4.89 5.15
C ARG A 193 12.30 5.67 4.03
N ALA A 194 12.37 7.00 4.06
CA ALA A 194 11.89 7.82 2.96
C ALA A 194 13.05 8.23 2.03
N ASP A 195 13.06 7.80 0.77
CA ASP A 195 14.14 8.13 -0.17
C ASP A 195 13.73 9.21 -1.19
N VAL A 196 14.67 10.10 -1.51
CA VAL A 196 14.58 11.02 -2.65
C VAL A 196 15.77 10.78 -3.57
N TRP A 197 15.48 10.34 -4.78
CA TRP A 197 16.46 10.10 -5.83
C TRP A 197 16.67 11.37 -6.62
N VAL A 198 17.94 11.76 -6.80
CA VAL A 198 18.30 13.00 -7.49
C VAL A 198 19.03 12.66 -8.78
N PHE A 199 18.55 13.16 -9.91
CA PHE A 199 19.19 13.02 -11.21
C PHE A 199 19.59 14.38 -11.78
N ASP A 200 20.66 14.39 -12.57
CA ASP A 200 20.97 15.46 -13.51
C ASP A 200 20.14 15.22 -14.78
N SER A 201 19.15 16.08 -15.06
CA SER A 201 18.28 15.93 -16.22
C SER A 201 19.01 16.03 -17.56
N HIS A 202 20.17 16.70 -17.60
CA HIS A 202 21.01 16.80 -18.79
C HIS A 202 21.83 15.54 -19.03
N ASN A 203 22.24 14.88 -17.96
CA ASN A 203 23.10 13.70 -17.99
C ASN A 203 22.54 12.57 -17.13
N LEU A 204 21.53 11.90 -17.69
CA LEU A 204 20.87 10.77 -17.03
C LEU A 204 21.72 9.47 -17.04
N GLY A 205 22.96 9.47 -17.57
CA GLY A 205 23.82 8.28 -17.65
C GLY A 205 23.44 7.25 -18.75
N ASN A 206 24.21 6.16 -18.84
CA ASN A 206 24.01 5.04 -19.82
C ASN A 206 23.69 3.69 -19.14
N GLU A 207 23.62 3.69 -17.82
CA GLU A 207 23.22 2.58 -16.96
C GLU A 207 21.77 2.18 -17.25
N VAL A 208 21.39 0.93 -16.96
CA VAL A 208 20.09 0.32 -17.38
C VAL A 208 18.86 1.12 -16.94
N GLY A 209 18.95 1.87 -15.83
CA GLY A 209 17.92 2.77 -15.32
C GLY A 209 18.37 4.22 -15.20
N GLY A 210 19.41 4.61 -15.93
CA GLY A 210 20.13 5.86 -15.70
C GLY A 210 20.93 5.86 -14.40
N LYS A 211 21.64 6.97 -14.14
CA LYS A 211 22.49 7.14 -12.96
C LYS A 211 22.08 8.36 -12.15
N PRO A 212 21.51 8.18 -10.95
CA PRO A 212 21.30 9.30 -10.04
C PRO A 212 22.64 9.85 -9.54
N ILE A 213 22.67 11.14 -9.21
CA ILE A 213 23.83 11.78 -8.58
C ILE A 213 23.87 11.51 -7.07
N LYS A 214 22.71 11.26 -6.45
CA LYS A 214 22.57 10.96 -5.01
C LYS A 214 21.21 10.34 -4.72
N ILE A 215 21.15 9.47 -3.71
CA ILE A 215 19.92 9.04 -3.04
C ILE A 215 19.95 9.60 -1.62
N MET A 216 18.93 10.37 -1.25
CA MET A 216 18.82 11.01 0.07
C MET A 216 17.75 10.31 0.91
N SER A 217 18.14 9.73 2.06
CA SER A 217 17.20 9.05 2.96
C SER A 217 16.78 9.94 4.12
N PHE A 218 15.49 10.02 4.44
CA PHE A 218 14.88 10.84 5.48
C PHE A 218 14.23 9.97 6.56
N PHE A 219 14.17 10.50 7.77
CA PHE A 219 13.77 9.76 8.97
C PHE A 219 12.24 9.68 9.10
N SER A 220 11.62 8.90 8.23
CA SER A 220 10.18 8.57 8.21
C SER A 220 9.96 7.27 7.41
N ASP A 221 8.73 6.76 7.29
CA ASP A 221 8.41 5.52 6.58
C ASP A 221 8.60 5.61 5.06
N SER A 222 7.90 6.54 4.41
CA SER A 222 8.00 6.73 2.96
C SER A 222 7.56 8.15 2.60
N PRO A 223 8.14 8.79 1.58
CA PRO A 223 7.74 10.13 1.17
C PRO A 223 6.53 10.02 0.24
N ARG A 224 5.72 11.07 0.16
CA ARG A 224 4.67 11.17 -0.86
C ARG A 224 4.90 12.36 -1.76
N ALA A 225 4.74 13.57 -1.23
CA ALA A 225 4.76 14.79 -2.02
C ALA A 225 6.10 15.51 -1.92
N LEU A 226 6.44 16.19 -3.01
CA LEU A 226 7.54 17.13 -3.10
C LEU A 226 6.99 18.52 -3.45
N ALA A 227 7.69 19.56 -3.00
CA ALA A 227 7.42 20.95 -3.38
C ALA A 227 8.73 21.74 -3.46
N VAL A 228 8.72 22.86 -4.18
CA VAL A 228 9.92 23.68 -4.42
C VAL A 228 9.66 25.10 -3.89
N SER A 229 10.65 25.72 -3.24
CA SER A 229 10.60 27.14 -2.85
C SER A 229 10.47 28.06 -4.07
N ASN A 230 9.94 29.27 -3.88
CA ASN A 230 9.76 30.20 -5.00
C ASN A 230 11.06 30.57 -5.73
N ASP A 231 12.19 30.55 -5.01
CA ASP A 231 13.51 30.82 -5.57
C ASP A 231 14.20 29.58 -6.17
N GLY A 232 13.56 28.41 -6.13
CA GLY A 232 14.08 27.15 -6.67
C GLY A 232 15.18 26.49 -5.85
N LYS A 233 15.66 27.12 -4.76
CA LYS A 233 16.84 26.62 -4.03
C LYS A 233 16.53 25.53 -3.02
N GLN A 234 15.27 25.34 -2.67
CA GLN A 234 14.87 24.37 -1.66
C GLN A 234 13.82 23.41 -2.21
N VAL A 235 13.96 22.14 -1.81
CA VAL A 235 12.95 21.10 -2.05
C VAL A 235 12.43 20.61 -0.72
N TYR A 236 11.12 20.65 -0.54
CA TYR A 236 10.42 20.11 0.61
C TYR A 236 10.01 18.67 0.34
N VAL A 237 10.08 17.82 1.37
CA VAL A 237 9.70 16.40 1.30
C VAL A 237 8.69 16.09 2.39
N ALA A 238 7.50 15.65 2.03
CA ALA A 238 6.47 15.22 2.99
C ALA A 238 6.53 13.71 3.23
N ALA A 239 6.56 13.30 4.49
CA ALA A 239 6.35 11.93 4.95
C ALA A 239 4.89 11.51 4.73
N HIS A 240 4.64 10.48 3.93
CA HIS A 240 3.27 9.99 3.70
C HIS A 240 2.65 9.47 4.99
N PHE A 241 3.38 8.59 5.69
CA PHE A 241 2.98 7.99 6.96
C PHE A 241 3.97 8.43 8.03
N SER A 242 3.66 9.55 8.68
CA SER A 242 4.56 10.12 9.69
C SER A 242 4.28 9.63 11.11
N GLN A 243 3.15 8.95 11.30
CA GLN A 243 2.58 8.58 12.59
C GLN A 243 2.10 9.81 13.38
N ASN A 244 1.63 9.61 14.61
CA ASN A 244 1.14 10.67 15.49
C ASN A 244 1.67 10.50 16.93
N ARG A 245 2.92 10.04 17.03
CA ARG A 245 3.62 9.74 18.29
C ARG A 245 2.94 8.71 19.19
N THR A 246 2.08 7.87 18.63
CA THR A 246 1.50 6.74 19.35
C THR A 246 2.40 5.51 19.27
N ALA A 247 2.42 4.75 20.35
CA ALA A 247 3.13 3.48 20.49
C ALA A 247 2.26 2.48 21.25
N LEU A 248 2.63 1.20 21.17
CA LEU A 248 1.96 0.15 21.92
C LEU A 248 2.75 -0.24 23.18
N VAL A 249 2.05 -0.42 24.29
CA VAL A 249 2.49 -1.22 25.44
C VAL A 249 1.83 -2.60 25.33
N ASN A 250 2.64 -3.64 25.19
CA ASN A 250 2.16 -5.01 25.00
C ASN A 250 1.35 -5.51 26.21
N ASN A 251 0.35 -6.37 25.97
CA ASN A 251 -0.53 -6.92 27.01
C ASN A 251 0.23 -7.61 28.16
N PHE A 252 1.33 -8.31 27.87
CA PHE A 252 2.15 -8.97 28.88
C PHE A 252 3.09 -8.02 29.65
N THR A 253 3.08 -6.74 29.29
CA THR A 253 3.76 -5.67 30.03
C THR A 253 2.78 -4.91 30.92
N VAL A 254 1.53 -4.76 30.51
CA VAL A 254 0.48 -4.11 31.31
C VAL A 254 0.21 -4.93 32.58
N CYS A 255 0.03 -4.27 33.74
CA CYS A 255 -0.27 -5.00 34.98
C CYS A 255 -1.70 -5.58 34.92
N ASP A 256 -1.85 -6.89 35.13
CA ASP A 256 -3.16 -7.57 35.11
C ASP A 256 -4.12 -7.09 36.20
N GLY A 257 -5.41 -6.99 35.88
CA GLY A 257 -6.47 -6.59 36.80
C GLY A 257 -7.14 -5.25 36.47
N PHE A 258 -6.91 -4.71 35.27
CA PHE A 258 -7.50 -3.45 34.79
C PHE A 258 -7.37 -2.30 35.80
N VAL A 259 -8.46 -1.60 36.14
CA VAL A 259 -8.49 -0.44 37.03
C VAL A 259 -8.23 -0.79 38.50
N TYR A 260 -8.17 -2.07 38.84
CA TYR A 260 -7.86 -2.55 40.19
C TYR A 260 -6.43 -3.03 40.34
N ALA A 261 -5.65 -3.06 39.25
CA ALA A 261 -4.25 -3.43 39.28
C ALA A 261 -3.44 -2.28 39.90
N GLU A 262 -2.71 -2.60 40.97
CA GLU A 262 -1.72 -1.70 41.57
C GLU A 262 -0.50 -1.52 40.64
N PRO A 263 0.29 -0.45 40.80
CA PRO A 263 1.56 -0.31 40.09
C PRO A 263 2.45 -1.55 40.24
N CYS A 264 3.07 -1.98 39.15
CA CYS A 264 3.95 -3.14 39.10
C CYS A 264 5.34 -2.77 38.57
N GLU A 265 6.37 -3.54 38.91
CA GLU A 265 7.73 -3.33 38.39
C GLU A 265 7.84 -3.86 36.95
N THR A 266 8.66 -3.19 36.13
CA THR A 266 9.08 -3.74 34.83
C THR A 266 9.78 -5.07 35.04
N MET A 267 9.50 -6.07 34.21
CA MET A 267 10.02 -7.43 34.38
C MET A 267 11.56 -7.53 34.37
N ASP A 268 12.26 -6.63 33.67
CA ASP A 268 13.72 -6.53 33.64
C ASP A 268 14.31 -5.59 34.71
N GLY A 269 13.46 -4.97 35.52
CA GLY A 269 13.82 -3.93 36.48
C GLY A 269 14.32 -2.62 35.86
N LYS A 270 14.39 -2.48 34.53
CA LYS A 270 15.00 -1.30 33.90
C LYS A 270 14.01 -0.17 33.69
N ALA A 271 14.43 1.05 34.00
CA ALA A 271 13.68 2.25 33.63
C ALA A 271 14.03 2.75 32.23
N SER A 272 13.03 3.25 31.50
CA SER A 272 13.22 4.06 30.29
C SER A 272 13.46 5.52 30.67
N PRO A 273 13.99 6.36 29.77
CA PRO A 273 14.03 7.81 29.98
C PRO A 273 12.66 8.34 30.44
N ASN A 274 12.66 9.18 31.49
CA ASN A 274 11.48 9.80 32.11
C ASN A 274 10.41 8.83 32.68
N GLY A 275 10.71 7.54 32.77
CA GLY A 275 9.87 6.57 33.45
C GLY A 275 10.04 6.62 34.98
N PRO A 276 8.96 6.34 35.74
CA PRO A 276 9.05 6.34 37.21
C PRO A 276 9.89 5.16 37.72
N ILE A 277 10.55 5.34 38.86
CA ILE A 277 11.34 4.31 39.53
C ILE A 277 10.90 4.10 40.98
N ASN A 278 11.10 2.90 41.51
CA ASN A 278 10.91 2.59 42.93
C ASN A 278 12.14 3.02 43.77
N GLU A 279 12.10 2.73 45.09
CA GLU A 279 13.19 3.03 46.02
C GLU A 279 14.50 2.30 45.68
N ASP A 280 14.40 1.13 45.03
CA ASP A 280 15.53 0.31 44.59
C ASP A 280 16.07 0.73 43.20
N GLY A 281 15.44 1.71 42.55
CA GLY A 281 15.80 2.20 41.23
C GLY A 281 15.21 1.41 40.07
N ASN A 282 14.30 0.47 40.32
CA ASN A 282 13.64 -0.33 39.29
C ASN A 282 12.52 0.45 38.61
N GLY A 283 12.32 0.22 37.30
CA GLY A 283 11.21 0.81 36.55
C GLY A 283 9.84 0.39 37.08
N ILE A 284 8.91 1.34 37.21
CA ILE A 284 7.51 1.12 37.61
C ILE A 284 6.56 1.35 36.43
N LEU A 285 5.52 0.53 36.31
CA LEU A 285 4.36 0.72 35.46
C LEU A 285 3.14 1.14 36.30
N PRO A 286 2.25 2.01 35.79
CA PRO A 286 1.25 2.70 36.60
C PRO A 286 -0.01 1.88 36.96
N GLY A 287 -0.02 0.56 36.70
CA GLY A 287 -1.16 -0.33 36.92
C GLY A 287 -1.69 -0.92 35.61
N GLY A 288 -2.99 -1.26 35.57
CA GLY A 288 -3.59 -2.01 34.47
C GLY A 288 -4.40 -1.18 33.48
N LEU A 289 -5.14 -1.87 32.60
CA LEU A 289 -6.04 -1.25 31.62
C LEU A 289 -7.16 -0.40 32.24
N LEU A 290 -7.60 0.62 31.51
CA LEU A 290 -8.74 1.43 31.89
C LEU A 290 -10.07 0.72 31.59
N ALA A 291 -11.11 1.11 32.32
CA ALA A 291 -12.48 0.64 32.16
C ALA A 291 -12.98 0.79 30.70
N PRO A 292 -13.97 -0.01 30.27
CA PRO A 292 -14.77 -0.97 31.05
C PRO A 292 -14.11 -2.34 31.23
N LEU A 293 -14.50 -3.03 32.31
CA LEU A 293 -14.03 -4.38 32.66
C LEU A 293 -14.82 -5.50 31.98
N ALA A 294 -16.00 -5.16 31.47
CA ALA A 294 -16.95 -6.11 30.91
C ALA A 294 -17.78 -5.43 29.81
N ASN A 295 -18.38 -6.24 28.94
CA ASN A 295 -19.37 -5.75 27.97
C ASN A 295 -20.75 -5.52 28.62
N ILE A 296 -21.73 -5.09 27.82
CA ILE A 296 -23.11 -4.84 28.27
C ILE A 296 -23.82 -6.06 28.88
N GLU A 297 -23.38 -7.27 28.56
CA GLU A 297 -23.91 -8.54 29.09
C GLU A 297 -23.21 -8.99 30.38
N GLY A 298 -22.16 -8.29 30.80
CA GLY A 298 -21.38 -8.60 31.99
C GLY A 298 -20.26 -9.63 31.78
N PHE A 299 -19.98 -10.05 30.54
CA PHE A 299 -18.79 -10.86 30.26
C PHE A 299 -17.54 -10.02 30.48
N LYS A 300 -16.59 -10.55 31.26
CA LYS A 300 -15.30 -9.88 31.50
C LYS A 300 -14.52 -9.76 30.20
N ALA A 301 -13.90 -8.60 30.00
CA ALA A 301 -13.04 -8.32 28.87
C ALA A 301 -11.69 -9.07 28.98
N PRO A 302 -11.08 -9.47 27.85
CA PRO A 302 -9.71 -9.97 27.83
C PRO A 302 -8.71 -8.87 28.21
N GLU A 303 -7.63 -9.24 28.89
CA GLU A 303 -6.47 -8.36 29.11
C GLU A 303 -5.79 -8.11 27.76
N THR A 304 -5.63 -6.87 27.35
CA THR A 304 -5.11 -6.55 26.00
C THR A 304 -4.01 -5.49 26.06
N SER A 305 -3.35 -5.26 24.93
CA SER A 305 -2.33 -4.22 24.80
C SER A 305 -2.95 -2.82 24.96
N LEU A 306 -2.12 -1.83 25.26
CA LEU A 306 -2.53 -0.44 25.46
C LEU A 306 -1.85 0.47 24.44
N ILE A 307 -2.61 1.37 23.82
CA ILE A 307 -2.04 2.46 23.01
C ILE A 307 -1.71 3.62 23.95
N VAL A 308 -0.50 4.14 23.82
CA VAL A 308 0.00 5.33 24.55
C VAL A 308 0.52 6.35 23.55
N GLN A 309 0.51 7.63 23.91
CA GLN A 309 1.03 8.72 23.08
C GLN A 309 2.12 9.48 23.80
N PHE A 310 3.18 9.84 23.08
CA PHE A 310 4.21 10.72 23.63
C PHE A 310 3.67 12.15 23.75
N ASP A 311 3.56 12.64 24.98
CA ASP A 311 3.21 14.01 25.30
C ASP A 311 4.47 14.79 25.72
N PRO A 312 4.93 15.79 24.92
CA PRO A 312 6.08 16.61 25.25
C PRO A 312 5.86 17.55 26.46
N ASN A 313 4.62 17.70 26.92
CA ASN A 313 4.24 18.50 28.08
C ASN A 313 4.06 17.66 29.35
N ALA A 314 4.04 16.34 29.22
CA ALA A 314 4.03 15.44 30.36
C ALA A 314 5.49 15.27 30.84
N GLY A 315 5.95 16.09 31.78
CA GLY A 315 7.33 16.03 32.28
C GLY A 315 7.70 17.17 33.25
N PRO A 316 8.93 17.18 33.79
CA PRO A 316 9.41 18.26 34.65
C PRO A 316 9.69 19.57 33.89
N ALA A 317 9.81 19.52 32.56
CA ALA A 317 9.99 20.68 31.70
C ALA A 317 9.04 20.62 30.49
N ASP A 318 8.09 21.56 30.45
CA ASP A 318 7.09 21.65 29.39
C ASP A 318 7.74 21.93 28.03
N ASN A 319 7.22 21.30 26.98
CA ASN A 319 7.68 21.41 25.58
C ASN A 319 9.14 20.96 25.33
N ASP A 320 9.74 20.16 26.21
CA ASP A 320 11.03 19.52 25.90
C ASP A 320 10.83 18.05 25.50
N LEU A 321 11.08 17.79 24.22
CA LEU A 321 11.01 16.46 23.59
C LEU A 321 11.94 15.42 24.26
N ASN A 322 12.90 15.85 25.08
CA ASN A 322 13.76 14.93 25.84
C ASN A 322 13.21 14.62 27.24
N THR A 323 12.25 15.41 27.75
CA THR A 323 11.68 15.24 29.10
C THR A 323 10.20 14.88 29.10
N GLY A 324 9.57 14.82 27.92
CA GLY A 324 8.21 14.32 27.74
C GLY A 324 8.04 12.85 28.13
N GLN A 325 6.79 12.40 28.18
CA GLN A 325 6.42 11.07 28.66
C GLN A 325 5.41 10.40 27.70
N PHE A 326 5.47 9.08 27.59
CA PHE A 326 4.36 8.33 27.02
C PHE A 326 3.22 8.24 28.04
N VAL A 327 2.04 8.69 27.65
CA VAL A 327 0.86 8.71 28.52
C VAL A 327 -0.35 8.03 27.89
N ASP A 328 -1.25 7.51 28.73
CA ASP A 328 -2.55 7.03 28.30
C ASP A 328 -3.63 8.14 28.34
N GLU A 329 -4.89 7.81 28.02
CA GLU A 329 -6.00 8.77 28.02
C GLU A 329 -6.30 9.44 29.38
N LYS A 330 -5.69 8.98 30.48
CA LYS A 330 -5.77 9.60 31.81
C LYS A 330 -4.50 10.33 32.22
N GLY A 331 -3.49 10.40 31.36
CA GLY A 331 -2.21 11.03 31.67
C GLY A 331 -1.29 10.17 32.55
N ARG A 332 -1.56 8.86 32.71
CA ARG A 332 -0.66 8.00 33.49
C ARG A 332 0.65 7.80 32.72
N ASN A 333 1.80 7.90 33.40
CA ASN A 333 3.11 7.76 32.77
C ASN A 333 3.45 6.29 32.50
N TRP A 334 3.52 5.94 31.23
CA TRP A 334 3.82 4.62 30.67
C TRP A 334 5.20 4.56 29.99
N SER A 335 6.08 5.54 30.22
CA SER A 335 7.37 5.62 29.53
C SER A 335 8.25 4.37 29.72
N ASN A 336 8.13 3.67 30.86
CA ASN A 336 8.80 2.38 31.09
C ASN A 336 8.27 1.23 30.22
N GLY A 337 7.06 1.36 29.67
CA GLY A 337 6.44 0.42 28.75
C GLY A 337 6.82 0.63 27.27
N VAL A 338 7.69 1.60 26.97
CA VAL A 338 8.13 1.93 25.60
C VAL A 338 9.65 2.15 25.59
N ARG A 339 10.39 1.43 24.73
CA ARG A 339 11.87 1.50 24.64
C ARG A 339 12.37 2.26 23.42
N MET A 340 11.64 3.29 23.00
CA MET A 340 11.95 4.10 21.81
C MET A 340 11.51 5.56 21.95
N HIS A 341 12.07 6.44 21.11
CA HIS A 341 11.53 7.78 20.85
C HIS A 341 10.81 7.80 19.50
N LEU A 342 9.75 8.61 19.40
CA LEU A 342 9.04 8.88 18.15
C LEU A 342 9.16 10.37 17.83
N PRO A 343 10.21 10.78 17.09
CA PRO A 343 10.47 12.19 16.85
C PRO A 343 9.51 12.84 15.87
N ASP A 344 8.63 12.09 15.18
CA ASP A 344 7.52 12.69 14.42
C ASP A 344 8.00 13.74 13.41
N LYS A 345 8.98 13.36 12.57
CA LYS A 345 9.58 14.25 11.57
C LYS A 345 8.82 14.12 10.26
N ASP A 346 8.03 15.13 9.92
CA ASP A 346 6.96 15.00 8.94
C ASP A 346 7.30 15.69 7.61
N VAL A 347 7.90 16.87 7.67
CA VAL A 347 8.31 17.62 6.47
C VAL A 347 9.80 17.94 6.56
N PHE A 348 10.57 17.57 5.54
CA PHE A 348 12.01 17.80 5.48
C PHE A 348 12.34 18.86 4.44
N VAL A 349 13.46 19.55 4.63
CA VAL A 349 13.95 20.59 3.73
C VAL A 349 15.31 20.20 3.16
N ILE A 350 15.46 20.30 1.85
CA ILE A 350 16.69 20.02 1.11
C ILE A 350 17.24 21.32 0.52
N ASP A 351 18.53 21.59 0.70
CA ASP A 351 19.29 22.50 -0.18
C ASP A 351 19.42 21.82 -1.54
N ALA A 352 18.67 22.31 -2.52
CA ALA A 352 18.59 21.69 -3.83
C ALA A 352 19.92 21.77 -4.59
N GLN A 353 20.83 22.71 -4.26
CA GLN A 353 22.14 22.88 -4.88
C GLN A 353 23.22 22.01 -4.24
N ARG A 354 23.26 21.93 -2.91
CA ARG A 354 24.26 21.15 -2.16
C ARG A 354 23.84 19.71 -1.90
N LEU A 355 22.55 19.40 -2.10
CA LEU A 355 21.92 18.11 -1.76
C LEU A 355 22.14 17.77 -0.29
N GLN A 356 21.87 18.74 0.58
CA GLN A 356 22.02 18.65 2.03
C GLN A 356 20.66 18.84 2.69
N LYS A 357 20.42 18.11 3.78
CA LYS A 357 19.23 18.31 4.62
C LYS A 357 19.45 19.57 5.45
N LEU A 358 18.53 20.51 5.40
CA LEU A 358 18.63 21.79 6.11
C LEU A 358 17.83 21.79 7.41
N ALA A 359 16.60 21.30 7.36
CA ALA A 359 15.65 21.34 8.46
C ALA A 359 14.63 20.20 8.34
N PHE A 360 13.83 20.03 9.38
CA PHE A 360 12.61 19.24 9.38
C PHE A 360 11.55 19.95 10.23
N HIS A 361 10.29 19.57 10.07
CA HIS A 361 9.14 20.05 10.86
C HIS A 361 8.41 18.85 11.44
N GLN A 362 7.83 19.02 12.62
CA GLN A 362 7.18 17.96 13.38
C GLN A 362 5.71 18.29 13.62
N SER A 363 4.88 17.28 13.87
CA SER A 363 3.45 17.42 14.20
C SER A 363 2.66 18.21 13.15
N VAL A 364 3.02 17.99 11.89
CA VAL A 364 2.32 18.48 10.70
C VAL A 364 1.03 17.67 10.47
N GLY A 365 1.06 16.36 10.71
CA GLY A 365 -0.10 15.48 10.63
C GLY A 365 0.28 13.99 10.63
N THR A 366 -0.71 13.10 10.76
CA THR A 366 -0.47 11.65 10.75
C THR A 366 -0.19 11.11 9.34
N THR A 367 -1.06 11.47 8.39
CA THR A 367 -0.98 11.06 6.98
C THR A 367 -0.94 12.29 6.10
N LEU A 368 0.19 12.56 5.43
CA LEU A 368 0.36 13.74 4.58
C LEU A 368 0.15 13.36 3.11
N TYR A 369 -0.73 14.10 2.43
CA TYR A 369 -1.13 13.80 1.06
C TYR A 369 -0.41 14.64 0.01
N ASN A 370 -0.28 15.96 0.23
CA ASN A 370 0.30 16.88 -0.75
C ASN A 370 0.88 18.15 -0.12
N MET A 371 1.62 18.92 -0.92
CA MET A 371 2.22 20.19 -0.51
C MET A 371 2.07 21.26 -1.61
N ALA A 372 1.80 22.50 -1.20
CA ALA A 372 1.76 23.66 -2.08
C ALA A 372 2.44 24.86 -1.43
N VAL A 373 3.24 25.60 -2.20
CA VAL A 373 3.92 26.82 -1.74
C VAL A 373 3.16 28.04 -2.22
N ASN A 374 2.96 29.02 -1.35
CA ASN A 374 2.38 30.30 -1.72
C ASN A 374 3.38 31.11 -2.58
N PRO A 375 3.03 31.47 -3.83
CA PRO A 375 3.95 32.12 -4.77
C PRO A 375 4.32 33.56 -4.39
N ARG A 376 3.70 34.13 -3.35
CA ARG A 376 3.94 35.50 -2.89
C ARG A 376 4.64 35.59 -1.53
N THR A 377 4.48 34.57 -0.70
CA THR A 377 4.92 34.61 0.70
C THR A 377 5.86 33.46 1.09
N ASP A 378 6.06 32.46 0.24
CA ASP A 378 6.79 31.21 0.53
C ASP A 378 6.20 30.38 1.68
N VAL A 379 4.98 30.70 2.15
CA VAL A 379 4.25 29.87 3.12
C VAL A 379 3.97 28.50 2.47
N LEU A 380 4.30 27.43 3.18
CA LEU A 380 4.07 26.06 2.74
C LEU A 380 2.79 25.51 3.36
N TYR A 381 1.86 25.03 2.54
CA TYR A 381 0.65 24.35 2.95
C TYR A 381 0.80 22.84 2.76
N VAL A 382 0.41 22.05 3.76
CA VAL A 382 0.48 20.59 3.74
C VAL A 382 -0.91 20.00 4.00
N SER A 383 -1.48 19.32 2.99
CA SER A 383 -2.76 18.62 3.17
C SER A 383 -2.53 17.31 3.90
N ASN A 384 -3.33 17.04 4.92
CA ASN A 384 -3.13 15.86 5.76
C ASN A 384 -4.43 15.43 6.48
N THR A 385 -4.35 14.28 7.13
CA THR A 385 -5.31 13.86 8.17
C THR A 385 -4.60 13.59 9.49
N GLU A 386 -5.27 13.88 10.60
CA GLU A 386 -4.82 13.53 11.95
C GLU A 386 -5.69 12.44 12.57
N ALA A 387 -5.08 11.29 12.86
CA ALA A 387 -5.75 10.13 13.42
C ALA A 387 -6.06 10.30 14.92
N GLN A 388 -7.23 9.82 15.33
CA GLN A 388 -7.70 9.86 16.72
C GLN A 388 -7.50 8.52 17.45
N ASN A 389 -6.47 7.73 17.09
CA ASN A 389 -6.30 6.34 17.56
C ASN A 389 -6.01 6.18 19.07
N MET A 390 -5.80 7.27 19.82
CA MET A 390 -5.81 7.28 21.28
C MET A 390 -7.22 7.17 21.89
N THR A 391 -8.25 7.53 21.12
CA THR A 391 -9.63 7.45 21.57
C THR A 391 -10.12 6.01 21.47
N ARG A 392 -10.66 5.52 22.56
CA ARG A 392 -11.40 4.26 22.68
C ARG A 392 -12.84 4.64 22.99
N PHE A 393 -13.88 4.00 22.50
CA PHE A 393 -14.05 2.80 21.69
C PHE A 393 -14.85 3.18 20.43
N VAL A 394 -15.42 2.23 19.68
CA VAL A 394 -16.47 2.55 18.68
C VAL A 394 -17.87 2.43 19.29
N GLY A 395 -18.91 2.71 18.48
CA GLY A 395 -20.30 2.51 18.87
C GLY A 395 -20.90 3.70 19.60
N GLU A 396 -21.97 3.49 20.37
CA GLU A 396 -22.65 4.56 21.12
C GLU A 396 -21.82 5.12 22.29
N GLY A 397 -20.75 4.41 22.66
CA GLY A 397 -19.91 4.71 23.80
C GLY A 397 -20.58 4.37 25.13
N LEU A 398 -19.78 3.94 26.12
CA LEU A 398 -20.20 3.96 27.52
C LEU A 398 -19.82 5.33 28.09
N HIS A 399 -20.77 6.06 28.67
CA HIS A 399 -20.53 7.37 29.29
C HIS A 399 -20.06 8.49 28.34
N GLY A 400 -20.37 8.40 27.04
CA GLY A 400 -20.21 9.52 26.08
C GLY A 400 -18.83 9.67 25.43
N LYS A 401 -17.93 8.68 25.53
CA LYS A 401 -16.67 8.62 24.75
C LYS A 401 -16.78 7.60 23.61
N SER A 402 -16.56 8.02 22.37
CA SER A 402 -16.55 7.14 21.18
C SER A 402 -15.79 7.78 20.02
N LEU A 403 -15.13 6.94 19.21
CA LEU A 403 -14.52 7.28 17.91
C LEU A 403 -15.55 7.49 16.79
N ARG A 404 -16.82 7.20 17.07
CA ARG A 404 -17.90 7.24 16.07
C ARG A 404 -17.97 8.59 15.37
N GLY A 405 -17.67 8.59 14.08
CA GLY A 405 -17.65 9.80 13.22
C GLY A 405 -16.42 10.69 13.41
N HIS A 406 -15.48 10.36 14.29
CA HIS A 406 -14.29 11.17 14.60
C HIS A 406 -13.01 10.33 14.50
N ILE A 407 -12.83 9.67 13.35
CA ILE A 407 -11.72 8.73 13.13
C ILE A 407 -10.43 9.49 12.84
N ALA A 408 -10.49 10.41 11.87
CA ALA A 408 -9.37 11.23 11.46
C ALA A 408 -9.88 12.60 11.00
N GLU A 409 -9.24 13.66 11.46
CA GLU A 409 -9.59 15.03 11.11
C GLU A 409 -8.94 15.43 9.80
N SER A 410 -9.71 15.97 8.86
CA SER A 410 -9.14 16.52 7.62
C SER A 410 -8.54 17.90 7.89
N ARG A 411 -7.28 18.09 7.50
CA ARG A 411 -6.50 19.28 7.86
C ARG A 411 -5.71 19.85 6.68
N ILE A 412 -5.39 21.13 6.81
CA ILE A 412 -4.26 21.76 6.11
C ILE A 412 -3.36 22.36 7.18
N THR A 413 -2.09 21.98 7.18
CA THR A 413 -1.09 22.54 8.08
C THR A 413 -0.31 23.62 7.35
N VAL A 414 -0.23 24.80 7.97
CA VAL A 414 0.48 25.98 7.47
C VAL A 414 1.88 26.02 8.07
N ILE A 415 2.91 26.22 7.24
CA ILE A 415 4.30 26.41 7.68
C ILE A 415 4.82 27.75 7.18
N THR A 416 4.95 28.74 8.08
CA THR A 416 5.22 30.16 7.73
C THR A 416 6.71 30.50 7.55
N SER A 417 7.61 29.58 7.86
CA SER A 417 9.06 29.68 7.65
C SER A 417 9.61 28.30 7.35
N ALA A 418 9.20 27.74 6.21
CA ALA A 418 9.43 26.35 5.87
C ALA A 418 10.93 25.97 5.78
N ASP A 419 11.81 26.94 5.57
CA ASP A 419 13.25 26.75 5.38
C ASP A 419 14.01 26.42 6.67
N VAL A 420 13.43 26.74 7.84
CA VAL A 420 14.11 26.69 9.13
C VAL A 420 13.30 25.85 10.12
N TYR A 421 13.98 24.93 10.81
CA TYR A 421 13.36 24.23 11.93
C TYR A 421 13.23 25.18 13.12
N ASP A 422 11.99 25.47 13.51
CA ASP A 422 11.68 26.15 14.76
C ASP A 422 11.43 25.12 15.86
N LYS A 423 12.35 25.05 16.82
CA LYS A 423 12.25 24.12 17.96
C LYS A 423 10.97 24.35 18.79
N SER A 424 10.40 25.55 18.78
CA SER A 424 9.16 25.84 19.50
C SER A 424 7.91 25.31 18.79
N GLY A 425 8.02 24.91 17.52
CA GLY A 425 6.90 24.45 16.70
C GLY A 425 5.90 25.53 16.31
N ASN A 426 6.11 26.80 16.70
CA ASN A 426 5.17 27.89 16.45
C ASN A 426 4.99 28.22 14.96
N ASN A 427 5.95 27.82 14.12
CA ASN A 427 5.87 27.96 12.68
C ASN A 427 5.04 26.84 12.01
N VAL A 428 4.69 25.74 12.71
CA VAL A 428 3.85 24.64 12.22
C VAL A 428 2.46 24.79 12.80
N ILE A 429 1.49 25.05 11.94
CA ILE A 429 0.20 25.57 12.36
C ILE A 429 -0.94 24.76 11.71
N PRO A 430 -1.42 23.67 12.35
CA PRO A 430 -2.51 22.85 11.82
C PRO A 430 -3.85 23.61 11.77
N ARG A 431 -4.64 23.38 10.72
CA ARG A 431 -6.00 23.90 10.55
C ARG A 431 -6.98 22.77 10.30
N HIS A 432 -7.89 22.55 11.24
CA HIS A 432 -9.00 21.61 11.08
C HIS A 432 -10.04 22.18 10.12
N LEU A 433 -10.23 21.52 8.97
CA LEU A 433 -11.09 22.04 7.92
C LEU A 433 -12.58 21.99 8.28
N ASN A 434 -12.94 21.14 9.24
CA ASN A 434 -14.33 20.83 9.57
C ASN A 434 -14.71 21.23 11.01
N LYS A 435 -14.16 22.35 11.50
CA LYS A 435 -14.39 22.86 12.88
C LYS A 435 -15.87 23.17 13.23
N HIS A 436 -16.79 23.03 12.29
CA HIS A 436 -18.24 23.12 12.51
C HIS A 436 -18.88 21.80 12.97
N ILE A 437 -18.16 20.68 12.92
CA ILE A 437 -18.66 19.37 13.34
C ILE A 437 -18.71 19.32 14.88
N ASP A 438 -19.86 18.93 15.40
CA ASP A 438 -20.04 18.55 16.80
C ASP A 438 -19.91 17.03 16.91
N TYR A 439 -18.72 16.54 17.27
CA TYR A 439 -18.44 15.11 17.39
C TYR A 439 -19.16 14.44 18.58
N THR A 440 -19.83 15.21 19.44
CA THR A 440 -20.67 14.62 20.49
C THR A 440 -22.02 14.15 19.95
N GLN A 441 -22.40 14.53 18.73
CA GLN A 441 -23.65 14.12 18.11
C GLN A 441 -23.52 12.75 17.44
N HIS A 442 -24.48 11.87 17.77
CA HIS A 442 -24.54 10.51 17.25
C HIS A 442 -24.76 10.44 15.72
N VAL A 443 -25.66 11.28 15.20
CA VAL A 443 -25.84 11.52 13.75
C VAL A 443 -25.81 13.01 13.52
N ALA A 444 -24.89 13.48 12.69
CA ALA A 444 -24.83 14.89 12.33
C ALA A 444 -25.99 15.29 11.40
N PRO A 445 -26.55 16.51 11.53
CA PRO A 445 -27.52 17.04 10.58
C PRO A 445 -26.96 17.09 9.15
N ALA A 446 -27.82 16.91 8.14
CA ALA A 446 -27.39 16.90 6.73
C ALA A 446 -26.63 18.17 6.28
N THR A 447 -26.87 19.31 6.94
CA THR A 447 -26.17 20.58 6.67
C THR A 447 -24.70 20.56 7.08
N VAL A 448 -24.30 19.69 8.02
CA VAL A 448 -22.91 19.51 8.46
C VAL A 448 -22.11 18.93 7.31
N LYS A 449 -22.54 17.78 6.76
CA LYS A 449 -21.92 17.08 5.64
C LYS A 449 -21.80 17.90 4.36
N ALA A 450 -22.71 18.84 4.13
CA ALA A 450 -22.64 19.75 2.99
C ALA A 450 -21.46 20.74 3.08
N LYS A 451 -21.01 21.08 4.30
CA LYS A 451 -19.92 22.01 4.59
C LYS A 451 -18.57 21.31 4.82
N SER A 452 -18.58 19.99 4.98
CA SER A 452 -17.37 19.22 5.29
C SER A 452 -16.52 18.90 4.06
N LEU A 453 -15.22 18.77 4.28
CA LEU A 453 -14.22 18.29 3.34
C LEU A 453 -13.52 17.05 3.92
N ALA A 454 -13.28 16.04 3.08
CA ALA A 454 -12.70 14.76 3.43
C ALA A 454 -11.57 14.39 2.47
N THR A 455 -10.51 13.77 3.01
CA THR A 455 -9.33 13.30 2.27
C THR A 455 -8.77 14.40 1.35
N PRO A 456 -8.24 15.49 1.91
CA PRO A 456 -7.68 16.58 1.12
C PRO A 456 -6.40 16.10 0.43
N LEU A 457 -6.41 16.00 -0.90
CA LEU A 457 -5.26 15.58 -1.70
C LEU A 457 -4.49 16.80 -2.22
N GLN A 458 -4.33 16.92 -3.54
CA GLN A 458 -3.55 17.99 -4.16
C GLN A 458 -4.15 19.38 -3.87
N MET A 459 -3.26 20.37 -3.71
CA MET A 459 -3.62 21.76 -3.57
C MET A 459 -2.90 22.63 -4.61
N VAL A 460 -3.48 23.78 -4.93
CA VAL A 460 -2.84 24.81 -5.76
C VAL A 460 -3.23 26.20 -5.27
N VAL A 461 -2.26 27.12 -5.25
CA VAL A 461 -2.45 28.52 -4.83
C VAL A 461 -2.56 29.38 -6.08
N SER A 462 -3.45 30.38 -6.06
CA SER A 462 -3.50 31.42 -7.10
C SER A 462 -2.18 32.20 -7.18
N GLN A 463 -1.84 32.74 -8.35
CA GLN A 463 -0.61 33.50 -8.58
C GLN A 463 -0.50 34.75 -7.71
N ASP A 464 -1.64 35.34 -7.33
CA ASP A 464 -1.70 36.46 -6.40
C ASP A 464 -1.55 36.06 -4.93
N GLY A 465 -1.46 34.75 -4.65
CA GLY A 465 -1.26 34.18 -3.32
C GLY A 465 -2.48 34.25 -2.40
N GLN A 466 -3.64 34.69 -2.89
CA GLN A 466 -4.81 34.97 -2.04
C GLN A 466 -5.78 33.78 -1.89
N THR A 467 -5.82 32.87 -2.85
CA THR A 467 -6.76 31.73 -2.83
C THR A 467 -6.03 30.40 -2.92
N LEU A 468 -6.35 29.48 -2.01
CA LEU A 468 -5.94 28.08 -2.04
C LEU A 468 -7.10 27.21 -2.52
N TYR A 469 -6.89 26.42 -3.57
CA TYR A 469 -7.81 25.40 -4.08
C TYR A 469 -7.37 24.02 -3.63
N VAL A 470 -8.31 23.21 -3.14
CA VAL A 470 -8.03 21.91 -2.51
C VAL A 470 -8.91 20.83 -3.13
N ALA A 471 -8.29 19.76 -3.61
CA ALA A 471 -8.98 18.57 -4.10
C ALA A 471 -9.46 17.74 -2.90
N ALA A 472 -10.73 17.89 -2.51
CA ALA A 472 -11.32 17.11 -1.43
C ALA A 472 -11.88 15.80 -1.99
N PHE A 473 -11.00 14.80 -2.08
CA PHE A 473 -11.25 13.54 -2.77
C PHE A 473 -12.51 12.84 -2.25
N GLY A 474 -12.64 12.74 -0.92
CA GLY A 474 -13.76 12.07 -0.27
C GLY A 474 -15.04 12.89 -0.23
N SER A 475 -14.99 14.19 -0.53
CA SER A 475 -16.16 15.06 -0.57
C SER A 475 -16.62 15.41 -1.98
N GLN A 476 -15.90 14.97 -3.02
CA GLN A 476 -16.26 15.16 -4.42
C GLN A 476 -16.42 16.64 -4.82
N VAL A 477 -15.62 17.52 -4.23
CA VAL A 477 -15.67 18.97 -4.49
C VAL A 477 -14.25 19.55 -4.48
N ILE A 478 -14.12 20.75 -5.04
CA ILE A 478 -12.95 21.61 -4.77
C ILE A 478 -13.29 22.54 -3.62
N GLY A 479 -12.52 22.50 -2.53
CA GLY A 479 -12.58 23.49 -1.46
C GLY A 479 -11.80 24.75 -1.85
N THR A 480 -12.34 25.94 -1.53
CA THR A 480 -11.63 27.22 -1.75
C THR A 480 -11.43 27.95 -0.42
N PHE A 481 -10.18 28.34 -0.14
CA PHE A 481 -9.82 29.08 1.08
C PHE A 481 -9.14 30.40 0.72
N ASP A 482 -9.49 31.47 1.44
CA ASP A 482 -8.63 32.65 1.50
C ASP A 482 -7.40 32.30 2.33
N THR A 483 -6.20 32.55 1.80
CA THR A 483 -4.94 32.16 2.45
C THR A 483 -4.71 32.92 3.74
N THR A 484 -5.10 34.19 3.83
CA THR A 484 -4.99 34.98 5.04
C THR A 484 -5.94 34.45 6.12
N GLU A 485 -7.17 34.09 5.75
CA GLU A 485 -8.12 33.50 6.69
C GLU A 485 -7.69 32.11 7.16
N LEU A 486 -7.10 31.29 6.28
CA LEU A 486 -6.57 29.97 6.64
C LEU A 486 -5.38 30.09 7.59
N GLU A 487 -4.41 30.95 7.27
CA GLU A 487 -3.23 31.20 8.08
C GLU A 487 -3.59 31.71 9.49
N ASN A 488 -4.62 32.55 9.61
CA ASN A 488 -5.09 33.09 10.89
C ASN A 488 -6.20 32.27 11.58
N ASP A 489 -6.60 31.12 11.01
CA ASP A 489 -7.75 30.30 11.45
C ASP A 489 -9.10 31.03 11.56
N THR A 490 -9.30 32.08 10.77
CA THR A 490 -10.54 32.89 10.80
C THR A 490 -11.59 32.42 9.79
N PHE A 491 -11.24 31.49 8.88
CA PHE A 491 -12.19 30.95 7.92
C PHE A 491 -13.36 30.24 8.61
N ILE A 492 -14.54 30.24 8.01
CA ILE A 492 -15.73 29.53 8.51
C ILE A 492 -16.14 28.47 7.49
N PRO A 493 -16.17 27.18 7.84
CA PRO A 493 -16.60 26.13 6.92
C PRO A 493 -17.98 26.41 6.32
N ASN A 494 -18.06 26.39 4.99
CA ASN A 494 -19.24 26.82 4.26
C ASN A 494 -19.36 26.09 2.91
N ALA A 495 -20.52 25.47 2.67
CA ALA A 495 -20.82 24.79 1.42
C ALA A 495 -20.74 25.73 0.17
N ALA A 496 -20.93 27.04 0.35
CA ALA A 496 -20.78 28.02 -0.73
C ALA A 496 -19.31 28.30 -1.12
N ALA A 497 -18.36 27.87 -0.30
CA ALA A 497 -16.92 27.88 -0.60
C ALA A 497 -16.48 26.62 -1.36
N HIS A 498 -17.42 25.74 -1.73
CA HIS A 498 -17.14 24.52 -2.48
C HIS A 498 -17.55 24.68 -3.94
N ILE A 499 -16.69 24.25 -4.86
CA ILE A 499 -17.02 24.11 -6.27
C ILE A 499 -17.43 22.66 -6.50
N LYS A 500 -18.68 22.46 -6.89
CA LYS A 500 -19.21 21.13 -7.21
C LYS A 500 -18.71 20.67 -8.57
N LEU A 501 -18.40 19.39 -8.64
CA LEU A 501 -18.02 18.71 -9.87
C LEU A 501 -19.12 17.72 -10.25
N SER A 502 -19.28 17.49 -11.54
CA SER A 502 -20.18 16.47 -12.10
C SER A 502 -19.66 15.05 -11.89
N ALA A 503 -18.35 14.90 -11.70
CA ALA A 503 -17.68 13.64 -11.40
C ALA A 503 -16.96 13.68 -10.04
N GLY A 504 -16.80 12.51 -9.41
CA GLY A 504 -16.27 12.38 -8.06
C GLY A 504 -14.77 12.04 -7.97
N GLY A 505 -14.26 12.07 -6.74
CA GLY A 505 -12.86 11.78 -6.44
C GLY A 505 -11.86 12.75 -7.09
N PRO A 506 -12.00 14.08 -6.93
CA PRO A 506 -10.97 15.01 -7.41
C PRO A 506 -9.64 14.66 -6.74
N GLY A 507 -8.66 14.27 -7.55
CA GLY A 507 -7.37 13.76 -7.08
C GLY A 507 -6.18 14.64 -7.42
N GLY A 508 -6.35 15.58 -8.36
CA GLY A 508 -5.29 16.49 -8.77
C GLY A 508 -5.81 17.74 -9.46
N LEU A 509 -5.03 18.83 -9.38
CA LEU A 509 -5.42 20.19 -9.79
C LEU A 509 -4.25 20.91 -10.48
N VAL A 510 -4.53 21.69 -11.52
CA VAL A 510 -3.58 22.66 -12.07
C VAL A 510 -4.28 23.92 -12.55
N MET A 511 -3.70 25.09 -12.25
CA MET A 511 -4.22 26.40 -12.65
C MET A 511 -3.71 26.81 -14.04
N ALA A 512 -4.56 27.43 -14.84
CA ALA A 512 -4.28 27.90 -16.19
C ALA A 512 -4.88 29.30 -16.44
N ASN A 513 -4.47 29.93 -17.56
CA ASN A 513 -5.05 31.18 -18.06
C ASN A 513 -5.08 32.33 -17.02
N ASN A 514 -3.95 32.59 -16.35
CA ASN A 514 -3.85 33.60 -15.28
C ASN A 514 -4.89 33.40 -14.18
N ASP A 515 -5.00 32.16 -13.70
CA ASP A 515 -5.91 31.71 -12.66
C ASP A 515 -7.40 31.67 -13.01
N ASP A 516 -7.79 31.90 -14.27
CA ASP A 516 -9.20 31.90 -14.68
C ASP A 516 -9.78 30.48 -14.81
N ILE A 517 -8.92 29.49 -15.07
CA ILE A 517 -9.32 28.10 -15.31
C ILE A 517 -8.54 27.16 -14.39
N LEU A 518 -9.26 26.22 -13.78
CA LEU A 518 -8.70 25.11 -13.03
C LEU A 518 -9.05 23.79 -13.74
N TYR A 519 -8.03 23.02 -14.11
CA TYR A 519 -8.21 21.64 -14.59
C TYR A 519 -8.11 20.68 -13.42
N VAL A 520 -9.03 19.74 -13.34
CA VAL A 520 -9.19 18.81 -12.22
C VAL A 520 -9.24 17.38 -12.72
N TYR A 521 -8.39 16.51 -12.19
CA TYR A 521 -8.44 15.07 -12.44
C TYR A 521 -9.48 14.43 -11.52
N THR A 522 -10.45 13.70 -12.09
CA THR A 522 -11.51 13.00 -11.34
C THR A 522 -11.29 11.49 -11.43
N ARG A 523 -11.08 10.83 -10.28
CA ARG A 523 -10.68 9.42 -10.23
C ARG A 523 -11.87 8.46 -10.36
N PHE A 524 -13.07 8.86 -9.93
CA PHE A 524 -14.21 7.94 -9.88
C PHE A 524 -14.66 7.51 -11.27
N ASP A 525 -14.61 8.42 -12.24
CA ASP A 525 -14.96 8.19 -13.64
C ASP A 525 -13.74 8.20 -14.58
N ASN A 526 -12.57 8.58 -14.08
CA ASN A 526 -11.32 8.77 -14.84
C ASN A 526 -11.43 9.88 -15.89
N GLY A 527 -11.64 11.12 -15.43
CA GLY A 527 -11.91 12.27 -16.28
C GLY A 527 -11.13 13.54 -15.94
N ILE A 528 -11.43 14.60 -16.69
CA ILE A 528 -10.91 15.95 -16.52
C ILE A 528 -12.10 16.92 -16.44
N SER A 529 -12.30 17.50 -15.26
CA SER A 529 -13.23 18.61 -15.07
C SER A 529 -12.51 19.95 -15.32
N VAL A 530 -13.21 20.88 -15.97
CA VAL A 530 -12.75 22.24 -16.25
C VAL A 530 -13.58 23.20 -15.44
N VAL A 531 -12.95 23.97 -14.56
CA VAL A 531 -13.62 24.87 -13.63
C VAL A 531 -13.26 26.32 -13.96
N ASP A 532 -14.27 27.16 -14.12
CA ASP A 532 -14.13 28.62 -14.16
C ASP A 532 -14.07 29.12 -12.72
N THR A 533 -12.90 29.61 -12.31
CA THR A 533 -12.60 29.97 -10.92
C THR A 533 -13.35 31.23 -10.48
N LYS A 534 -13.64 32.15 -11.42
CA LYS A 534 -14.40 33.37 -11.17
C LYS A 534 -15.87 33.08 -10.95
N LYS A 535 -16.44 32.18 -11.75
CA LYS A 535 -17.84 31.72 -11.61
C LYS A 535 -18.01 30.67 -10.51
N LYS A 536 -16.90 30.08 -10.02
CA LYS A 536 -16.90 28.95 -9.09
C LYS A 536 -17.75 27.78 -9.59
N GLN A 537 -17.61 27.46 -10.89
CA GLN A 537 -18.46 26.48 -11.56
C GLN A 537 -17.65 25.63 -12.54
N GLU A 538 -17.97 24.34 -12.61
CA GLU A 538 -17.55 23.48 -13.70
C GLU A 538 -18.22 23.91 -15.02
N VAL A 539 -17.42 24.14 -16.05
CA VAL A 539 -17.85 24.61 -17.38
C VAL A 539 -17.70 23.56 -18.47
N ALA A 540 -16.89 22.53 -18.24
CA ALA A 540 -16.77 21.37 -19.12
C ALA A 540 -16.26 20.16 -18.32
N HIS A 541 -16.51 18.97 -18.86
CA HIS A 541 -16.00 17.71 -18.33
C HIS A 541 -15.71 16.75 -19.49
N ILE A 542 -14.56 16.05 -19.44
CA ILE A 542 -14.15 15.07 -20.45
C ILE A 542 -13.72 13.78 -19.77
N ALA A 543 -14.35 12.66 -20.12
CA ALA A 543 -13.87 11.34 -19.72
C ALA A 543 -12.65 10.93 -20.56
N MET A 544 -11.64 10.35 -19.90
CA MET A 544 -10.55 9.66 -20.58
C MET A 544 -10.96 8.21 -20.86
N PHE A 545 -10.20 7.54 -21.73
CA PHE A 545 -10.37 6.10 -21.90
C PHE A 545 -10.17 5.40 -20.56
N ASN A 546 -11.13 4.56 -20.16
CA ASN A 546 -11.12 3.85 -18.89
C ASN A 546 -11.30 2.35 -19.13
N PRO A 547 -10.25 1.52 -18.93
CA PRO A 547 -10.33 0.07 -19.07
C PRO A 547 -10.94 -0.63 -17.84
N GLU A 548 -11.29 0.10 -16.78
CA GLU A 548 -11.86 -0.50 -15.58
C GLU A 548 -13.29 -0.99 -15.83
N PRO A 549 -13.64 -2.21 -15.38
CA PRO A 549 -15.01 -2.71 -15.43
C PRO A 549 -15.99 -1.81 -14.67
N GLU A 550 -17.25 -1.81 -15.09
CA GLU A 550 -18.32 -1.02 -14.46
C GLU A 550 -18.48 -1.32 -12.96
N SER A 551 -18.20 -2.56 -12.54
CA SER A 551 -18.22 -2.97 -11.13
C SER A 551 -17.20 -2.23 -10.26
N ILE A 552 -16.01 -1.96 -10.79
CA ILE A 552 -14.98 -1.16 -10.11
C ILE A 552 -15.45 0.29 -9.99
N ILE A 553 -15.94 0.86 -11.09
CA ILE A 553 -16.40 2.26 -11.15
C ILE A 553 -17.54 2.51 -10.14
N LYS A 554 -18.53 1.59 -10.08
CA LYS A 554 -19.66 1.69 -9.15
C LYS A 554 -19.31 1.41 -7.69
N GLY A 555 -18.39 0.46 -7.43
CA GLY A 555 -18.02 0.07 -6.07
C GLY A 555 -17.05 1.04 -5.39
N ARG A 556 -16.21 1.75 -6.15
CA ARG A 556 -15.17 2.65 -5.63
C ARG A 556 -15.69 3.74 -4.67
N PRO A 557 -16.82 4.44 -4.92
CA PRO A 557 -17.33 5.47 -4.01
C PRO A 557 -17.57 4.98 -2.58
N TYR A 558 -17.92 3.72 -2.36
CA TYR A 558 -18.14 3.20 -0.99
C TYR A 558 -16.86 3.18 -0.13
N LEU A 559 -15.67 3.17 -0.74
CA LEU A 559 -14.41 3.30 0.01
C LEU A 559 -14.15 4.75 0.43
N TYR A 560 -14.45 5.71 -0.44
CA TYR A 560 -13.90 7.07 -0.38
C TYR A 560 -14.91 8.18 -0.13
N ASP A 561 -16.15 8.04 -0.62
CA ASP A 561 -17.15 9.09 -0.56
C ASP A 561 -17.69 9.22 0.86
N ALA A 562 -17.10 10.15 1.62
CA ALA A 562 -17.53 10.48 2.96
C ALA A 562 -18.95 11.06 2.98
N LYS A 563 -19.44 11.62 1.86
CA LYS A 563 -20.85 12.06 1.78
C LYS A 563 -21.80 10.88 1.71
N LEU A 564 -21.40 9.78 1.08
CA LEU A 564 -22.19 8.56 1.01
C LEU A 564 -22.10 7.77 2.32
N THR A 565 -20.92 7.73 2.94
CA THR A 565 -20.56 6.73 3.94
C THR A 565 -20.34 7.26 5.36
N SER A 566 -20.64 8.54 5.62
CA SER A 566 -20.64 9.11 6.97
C SER A 566 -21.78 10.10 7.17
N SER A 567 -22.18 10.35 8.42
CA SER A 567 -23.21 11.35 8.73
C SER A 567 -22.66 12.77 8.66
N ASN A 568 -21.41 13.00 9.03
CA ASN A 568 -20.80 14.33 9.11
C ASN A 568 -19.97 14.75 7.88
N GLY A 569 -19.67 13.82 6.97
CA GLY A 569 -18.98 14.10 5.71
C GLY A 569 -17.46 14.21 5.76
N GLU A 570 -16.82 13.89 6.88
CA GLU A 570 -15.36 14.00 7.04
C GLU A 570 -14.65 12.65 6.93
N ALA A 571 -15.26 11.57 7.40
CA ALA A 571 -14.64 10.25 7.47
C ALA A 571 -15.21 9.27 6.43
N SER A 572 -14.40 8.30 6.03
CA SER A 572 -14.80 7.15 5.21
C SER A 572 -13.93 5.95 5.57
N CYS A 573 -14.17 4.78 4.98
CA CYS A 573 -13.29 3.63 5.16
C CYS A 573 -11.84 3.94 4.74
N ALA A 574 -11.66 4.82 3.76
CA ALA A 574 -10.36 5.30 3.31
C ALA A 574 -9.63 6.19 4.33
N SER A 575 -10.24 6.57 5.45
CA SER A 575 -9.55 7.27 6.55
C SER A 575 -8.51 6.39 7.25
N CYS A 576 -8.71 5.07 7.26
CA CYS A 576 -7.73 4.08 7.73
C CYS A 576 -7.17 3.25 6.57
N HIS A 577 -8.00 2.93 5.58
CA HIS A 577 -7.60 2.16 4.40
C HIS A 577 -7.11 3.07 3.27
N ILE A 578 -5.99 3.77 3.52
CA ILE A 578 -5.44 4.77 2.60
C ILE A 578 -5.19 4.14 1.21
N PHE A 579 -5.96 4.57 0.21
CA PHE A 579 -5.98 4.01 -1.16
C PHE A 579 -6.19 2.48 -1.23
N GLY A 580 -7.05 1.96 -0.35
CA GLY A 580 -7.33 0.53 -0.23
C GLY A 580 -6.27 -0.24 0.57
N ASP A 581 -5.24 0.44 1.10
CA ASP A 581 -4.18 -0.17 1.88
C ASP A 581 -4.39 0.04 3.39
N HIS A 582 -3.38 0.52 4.11
CA HIS A 582 -3.42 0.76 5.56
C HIS A 582 -2.69 2.04 5.95
N ASP A 583 -2.96 2.52 7.16
CA ASP A 583 -2.40 3.73 7.77
C ASP A 583 -1.18 3.46 8.67
N PHE A 584 -0.82 2.18 8.89
CA PHE A 584 0.24 1.73 9.81
C PHE A 584 0.00 2.03 11.30
N LEU A 585 -1.25 2.31 11.68
CA LEU A 585 -1.65 2.55 13.07
C LEU A 585 -2.42 1.37 13.66
N ALA A 586 -2.31 1.22 14.98
CA ALA A 586 -3.20 0.37 15.76
C ALA A 586 -4.37 1.18 16.29
N TRP A 587 -5.53 0.54 16.37
CA TRP A 587 -6.79 1.13 16.82
C TRP A 587 -7.51 0.20 17.80
N ASP A 588 -7.95 0.71 18.96
CA ASP A 588 -8.85 -0.05 19.84
C ASP A 588 -10.31 0.18 19.46
N LEU A 589 -10.75 -0.56 18.43
CA LEU A 589 -12.10 -0.49 17.89
C LEU A 589 -13.06 -1.48 18.55
N GLY A 590 -12.84 -1.86 19.82
CA GLY A 590 -13.81 -2.63 20.59
C GLY A 590 -15.14 -1.88 20.71
N ASP A 591 -16.25 -2.58 20.96
CA ASP A 591 -17.55 -1.95 21.27
C ASP A 591 -18.07 -2.49 22.60
N PRO A 592 -17.97 -1.73 23.70
CA PRO A 592 -18.47 -2.16 25.00
C PRO A 592 -19.97 -2.47 25.04
N ASN A 593 -20.75 -1.88 24.12
CA ASN A 593 -22.20 -2.03 24.05
C ASN A 593 -22.63 -3.20 23.16
N ASP A 594 -21.70 -3.88 22.49
CA ASP A 594 -21.98 -5.06 21.67
C ASP A 594 -21.97 -6.33 22.52
N LYS A 595 -22.49 -7.41 21.95
CA LYS A 595 -22.62 -8.72 22.58
C LYS A 595 -21.46 -9.64 22.23
N VAL A 596 -21.27 -10.69 23.04
CA VAL A 596 -20.41 -11.81 22.62
C VAL A 596 -21.03 -12.52 21.42
N LYS A 597 -20.22 -12.98 20.47
CA LYS A 597 -20.70 -13.62 19.24
C LYS A 597 -20.07 -14.99 19.07
N ASN A 598 -20.87 -15.99 18.72
CA ASN A 598 -20.35 -17.32 18.38
C ASN A 598 -19.46 -17.23 17.13
N SER A 599 -18.55 -18.19 16.97
CA SER A 599 -17.66 -18.37 15.83
C SER A 599 -17.74 -19.81 15.33
N SER A 600 -17.92 -19.98 14.03
CA SER A 600 -17.81 -21.28 13.35
C SER A 600 -16.41 -21.54 12.78
N LEU A 601 -15.48 -20.60 12.94
CA LEU A 601 -14.12 -20.75 12.44
C LEU A 601 -13.40 -21.89 13.17
N PRO A 602 -12.79 -22.83 12.42
CA PRO A 602 -11.98 -23.87 13.04
C PRO A 602 -10.73 -23.30 13.72
N ILE A 603 -10.46 -23.75 14.94
CA ILE A 603 -9.29 -23.33 15.73
C ILE A 603 -8.24 -24.44 15.67
N ASN A 604 -7.03 -24.10 15.22
CA ASN A 604 -5.90 -25.01 15.25
C ASN A 604 -5.47 -25.32 16.70
N LEU A 605 -4.98 -26.54 16.94
CA LEU A 605 -4.49 -27.02 18.24
C LEU A 605 -5.52 -27.03 19.38
N ARG A 606 -6.81 -26.80 19.10
CA ARG A 606 -7.85 -26.75 20.13
C ARG A 606 -7.91 -28.01 20.97
N GLU A 607 -8.02 -29.16 20.34
CA GLU A 607 -8.11 -30.46 21.02
C GLU A 607 -6.86 -30.74 21.84
N PHE A 608 -5.69 -30.27 21.38
CA PHE A 608 -4.44 -30.38 22.11
C PHE A 608 -4.44 -29.53 23.38
N PHE A 609 -4.85 -28.26 23.32
CA PHE A 609 -4.91 -27.39 24.49
C PHE A 609 -6.00 -27.81 25.48
N GLU A 610 -7.17 -28.23 25.01
CA GLU A 610 -8.22 -28.79 25.87
C GLU A 610 -7.73 -30.06 26.58
N PHE A 611 -7.02 -30.94 25.89
CA PHE A 611 -6.41 -32.12 26.49
C PHE A 611 -5.30 -31.75 27.50
N ALA A 612 -4.37 -30.87 27.12
CA ALA A 612 -3.27 -30.43 27.98
C ALA A 612 -3.77 -29.77 29.27
N ALA A 613 -4.84 -28.97 29.19
CA ALA A 613 -5.50 -28.35 30.33
C ALA A 613 -6.06 -29.37 31.35
N THR A 614 -6.37 -30.60 30.94
CA THR A 614 -6.78 -31.66 31.89
C THR A 614 -5.64 -32.14 32.79
N LEU A 615 -4.39 -31.87 32.40
CA LEU A 615 -3.17 -32.30 33.09
C LEU A 615 -2.43 -31.13 33.76
N ASP A 616 -2.68 -29.89 33.34
CA ASP A 616 -2.05 -28.68 33.85
C ASP A 616 -3.09 -27.66 34.37
N PRO A 617 -3.25 -27.53 35.70
CA PRO A 617 -4.16 -26.55 36.30
C PRO A 617 -3.85 -25.10 35.93
N ALA A 618 -2.60 -24.76 35.61
CA ALA A 618 -2.23 -23.42 35.16
C ALA A 618 -2.72 -23.19 33.72
N GLY A 619 -2.45 -24.14 32.82
CA GLY A 619 -2.98 -24.15 31.45
C GLY A 619 -4.51 -24.11 31.39
N ALA A 620 -5.21 -24.79 32.29
CA ALA A 620 -6.67 -24.71 32.39
C ALA A 620 -7.16 -23.29 32.67
N LYS A 621 -6.53 -22.58 33.61
CA LYS A 621 -6.87 -21.18 33.91
C LYS A 621 -6.56 -20.24 32.74
N ARG A 622 -5.47 -20.46 32.01
CA ARG A 622 -5.14 -19.67 30.81
C ARG A 622 -6.17 -19.88 29.71
N LEU A 623 -6.59 -21.12 29.48
CA LEU A 623 -7.63 -21.45 28.51
C LEU A 623 -8.98 -20.82 28.89
N GLU A 624 -9.33 -20.81 30.18
CA GLU A 624 -10.54 -20.13 30.69
C GLU A 624 -10.49 -18.61 30.49
N ALA A 625 -9.31 -17.99 30.48
CA ALA A 625 -9.12 -16.54 30.34
C ALA A 625 -8.90 -16.05 28.89
N LEU A 626 -8.80 -16.97 27.92
CA LEU A 626 -8.37 -16.71 26.53
C LEU A 626 -9.30 -15.79 25.73
N ASN A 627 -10.49 -15.43 26.20
CA ASN A 627 -11.31 -14.37 25.58
C ASN A 627 -11.98 -13.53 26.68
N GLY A 628 -11.26 -13.29 27.77
CA GLY A 628 -11.89 -12.89 29.03
C GLY A 628 -12.73 -14.05 29.56
N ASP A 629 -14.00 -13.81 29.89
CA ASP A 629 -14.92 -14.87 30.35
C ASP A 629 -15.80 -15.44 29.23
N ALA A 630 -15.55 -15.07 27.96
CA ALA A 630 -16.25 -15.64 26.81
C ALA A 630 -15.73 -17.05 26.47
N GLN A 631 -16.58 -17.88 25.87
CA GLN A 631 -16.17 -19.24 25.48
C GLN A 631 -15.08 -19.21 24.39
N VAL A 632 -14.31 -20.30 24.28
CA VAL A 632 -13.24 -20.47 23.27
C VAL A 632 -13.76 -20.31 21.84
N ASN A 633 -15.01 -20.65 21.55
CA ASN A 633 -15.63 -20.44 20.23
C ASN A 633 -16.45 -19.14 20.15
N GLN A 634 -16.20 -18.17 21.03
CA GLN A 634 -16.88 -16.88 21.05
C GLN A 634 -15.90 -15.72 20.92
N PHE A 635 -16.33 -14.64 20.26
CA PHE A 635 -15.62 -13.38 20.22
C PHE A 635 -16.18 -12.41 21.25
N HIS A 636 -15.31 -11.97 22.16
CA HIS A 636 -15.62 -10.86 23.04
C HIS A 636 -15.61 -9.53 22.24
N PRO A 637 -16.57 -8.60 22.45
CA PRO A 637 -16.66 -7.38 21.65
C PRO A 637 -15.56 -6.35 21.99
N LEU A 638 -15.03 -6.37 23.21
CA LEU A 638 -13.79 -5.68 23.57
C LEU A 638 -12.61 -6.52 23.14
N LYS A 639 -11.81 -5.96 22.24
CA LYS A 639 -10.80 -6.70 21.48
C LYS A 639 -9.38 -6.16 21.62
N GLY A 640 -9.22 -4.98 22.23
CA GLY A 640 -7.95 -4.28 22.31
C GLY A 640 -7.48 -3.71 20.96
N PRO A 641 -6.26 -3.16 20.94
CA PRO A 641 -5.68 -2.57 19.73
C PRO A 641 -5.53 -3.59 18.60
N LEU A 642 -5.86 -3.15 17.38
CA LEU A 642 -5.64 -3.89 16.14
C LEU A 642 -5.09 -2.96 15.06
N LEU A 643 -4.04 -3.40 14.37
CA LEU A 643 -3.49 -2.74 13.19
C LEU A 643 -4.50 -2.79 12.05
N THR A 644 -4.62 -1.69 11.31
CA THR A 644 -5.37 -1.68 10.05
C THR A 644 -4.79 -2.72 9.08
N GLN A 645 -5.64 -3.60 8.54
CA GLN A 645 -5.25 -4.53 7.49
C GLN A 645 -5.47 -3.91 6.11
N THR A 646 -4.65 -4.31 5.12
CA THR A 646 -4.88 -3.94 3.72
C THR A 646 -6.19 -4.52 3.21
N LEU A 647 -6.91 -3.79 2.34
CA LEU A 647 -8.03 -4.34 1.58
C LEU A 647 -7.56 -5.00 0.28
N ARG A 648 -6.29 -4.84 -0.09
CA ARG A 648 -5.70 -5.43 -1.29
C ARG A 648 -5.40 -6.92 -1.09
N GLY A 649 -5.78 -7.75 -2.05
CA GLY A 649 -5.50 -9.18 -2.07
C GLY A 649 -6.28 -10.00 -1.03
N ILE A 650 -7.35 -9.46 -0.43
CA ILE A 650 -8.06 -10.15 0.65
C ILE A 650 -8.98 -11.29 0.17
N SER A 651 -9.17 -11.45 -1.13
CA SER A 651 -9.88 -12.59 -1.70
C SER A 651 -9.15 -13.91 -1.40
N THR A 652 -9.89 -15.01 -1.43
CA THR A 652 -9.49 -16.42 -1.26
C THR A 652 -9.21 -16.92 0.18
N HIS A 653 -9.41 -16.10 1.22
CA HIS A 653 -9.06 -16.43 2.60
C HIS A 653 -10.23 -16.53 3.59
N GLY A 654 -11.48 -16.60 3.13
CA GLY A 654 -12.66 -16.73 3.99
C GLY A 654 -12.92 -15.49 4.85
N ALA A 655 -13.13 -15.72 6.15
CA ALA A 655 -13.36 -14.66 7.14
C ALA A 655 -12.36 -13.51 7.06
N MET A 656 -12.85 -12.28 7.01
CA MET A 656 -12.04 -11.06 6.94
C MET A 656 -11.65 -10.56 8.35
N HIS A 657 -10.68 -9.64 8.42
CA HIS A 657 -10.16 -9.02 9.66
C HIS A 657 -9.36 -9.99 10.57
N TRP A 658 -8.64 -9.43 11.56
CA TRP A 658 -7.73 -10.18 12.45
C TRP A 658 -8.41 -11.32 13.22
N ARG A 659 -9.71 -11.23 13.48
CA ARG A 659 -10.45 -12.23 14.26
C ARG A 659 -11.34 -13.12 13.42
N GLY A 660 -11.80 -12.65 12.26
CA GLY A 660 -12.90 -13.28 11.54
C GLY A 660 -14.27 -13.01 12.17
N ASP A 661 -14.39 -11.98 13.03
CA ASP A 661 -15.59 -11.70 13.83
C ASP A 661 -16.75 -11.05 13.06
N LYS A 662 -16.60 -10.83 11.75
CA LYS A 662 -17.64 -10.34 10.85
C LYS A 662 -18.26 -11.43 9.96
N LEU A 663 -18.14 -12.70 10.37
CA LEU A 663 -18.88 -13.79 9.74
C LEU A 663 -20.36 -13.83 10.15
N ASN A 664 -20.65 -13.41 11.39
CA ASN A 664 -21.94 -13.63 12.04
C ASN A 664 -22.58 -12.27 12.32
N GLY A 665 -23.13 -11.68 11.26
CA GLY A 665 -23.62 -10.31 11.25
C GLY A 665 -25.04 -10.18 10.72
N MET A 666 -25.39 -8.96 10.33
CA MET A 666 -26.71 -8.55 9.88
C MET A 666 -27.25 -9.36 8.69
N PHE A 667 -26.36 -9.81 7.79
CA PHE A 667 -26.74 -10.53 6.57
C PHE A 667 -26.56 -12.05 6.70
N THR A 668 -26.17 -12.53 7.88
CA THR A 668 -26.09 -13.97 8.16
C THR A 668 -27.49 -14.51 8.46
N SER A 669 -27.84 -15.65 7.87
CA SER A 669 -29.18 -16.23 8.00
C SER A 669 -29.51 -16.70 9.43
N ASP A 670 -28.53 -17.30 10.13
CA ASP A 670 -28.60 -17.67 11.55
C ASP A 670 -27.30 -17.27 12.26
N PRO A 671 -27.14 -15.98 12.66
CA PRO A 671 -25.90 -15.48 13.26
C PRO A 671 -25.60 -16.10 14.64
N GLU A 672 -26.59 -16.70 15.31
CA GLU A 672 -26.41 -17.37 16.60
C GLU A 672 -25.88 -18.79 16.42
N ASN A 673 -26.15 -19.45 15.29
CA ASN A 673 -25.70 -20.81 14.99
C ASN A 673 -25.00 -20.87 13.61
N PRO A 674 -23.84 -20.21 13.47
CA PRO A 674 -23.13 -20.17 12.19
C PRO A 674 -22.63 -21.54 11.76
N THR A 675 -22.69 -21.82 10.46
CA THR A 675 -22.22 -23.07 9.88
C THR A 675 -20.73 -23.01 9.54
N LEU A 676 -20.14 -24.17 9.29
CA LEU A 676 -18.77 -24.25 8.79
C LEU A 676 -18.62 -23.67 7.37
N GLU A 677 -19.69 -23.67 6.57
CA GLU A 677 -19.69 -23.06 5.23
C GLU A 677 -19.57 -21.55 5.33
N ASP A 678 -20.32 -20.93 6.25
CA ASP A 678 -20.26 -19.48 6.52
C ASP A 678 -18.82 -19.05 6.84
N ALA A 679 -18.06 -19.86 7.58
CA ALA A 679 -16.69 -19.54 8.01
C ALA A 679 -15.72 -19.22 6.86
N PHE A 680 -16.00 -19.75 5.67
CA PHE A 680 -15.16 -19.60 4.48
C PHE A 680 -15.84 -18.77 3.37
N ASP A 681 -17.02 -18.19 3.63
CA ASP A 681 -17.68 -17.28 2.69
C ASP A 681 -17.14 -15.84 2.85
N GLU A 682 -16.29 -15.44 1.91
CA GLU A 682 -15.71 -14.10 1.83
C GLU A 682 -16.72 -13.02 1.55
N THR A 683 -17.74 -13.32 0.72
CA THR A 683 -18.75 -12.36 0.35
C THR A 683 -19.58 -12.06 1.58
N LEU A 684 -20.10 -13.10 2.26
CA LEU A 684 -20.82 -12.96 3.52
C LEU A 684 -19.99 -12.23 4.58
N SER A 685 -18.71 -12.60 4.73
CA SER A 685 -17.81 -11.96 5.68
C SER A 685 -17.64 -10.46 5.40
N PHE A 686 -17.50 -10.06 4.14
CA PHE A 686 -17.28 -8.66 3.76
C PHE A 686 -18.55 -7.83 3.93
N ILE A 687 -19.71 -8.32 3.45
CA ILE A 687 -20.95 -7.54 3.51
C ILE A 687 -21.39 -7.25 4.96
N ASN A 688 -21.07 -8.15 5.90
CA ASN A 688 -21.35 -7.98 7.32
C ASN A 688 -20.56 -6.84 8.00
N PHE A 689 -19.55 -6.25 7.34
CA PHE A 689 -18.94 -4.99 7.78
C PHE A 689 -19.88 -3.79 7.68
N SER A 690 -21.08 -3.94 7.10
CA SER A 690 -22.04 -2.83 6.99
C SER A 690 -22.37 -2.13 8.30
N SER A 691 -22.34 -2.88 9.42
CA SER A 691 -22.47 -2.33 10.78
C SER A 691 -21.44 -1.25 11.13
N GLY A 692 -20.23 -1.32 10.55
CA GLY A 692 -19.14 -0.36 10.75
C GLY A 692 -19.49 1.04 10.25
N PHE A 693 -20.32 1.17 9.21
CA PHE A 693 -20.75 2.50 8.75
C PHE A 693 -21.58 3.25 9.80
N VAL A 694 -22.26 2.51 10.68
CA VAL A 694 -22.98 3.09 11.83
C VAL A 694 -22.05 3.28 13.01
N SER A 695 -21.39 2.21 13.48
CA SER A 695 -20.64 2.25 14.74
C SER A 695 -19.33 3.05 14.65
N LEU A 696 -18.73 3.15 13.47
CA LEU A 696 -17.46 3.83 13.24
C LEU A 696 -17.64 5.11 12.40
N ASN A 697 -18.33 5.09 11.27
CA ASN A 697 -18.52 6.31 10.45
C ASN A 697 -19.69 7.19 10.90
N GLY A 698 -20.45 6.74 11.90
CA GLY A 698 -21.53 7.52 12.52
C GLY A 698 -22.78 7.70 11.65
N MET A 699 -23.00 6.87 10.63
CA MET A 699 -24.25 6.88 9.87
C MET A 699 -25.45 6.52 10.74
N GLU A 700 -26.64 6.96 10.33
CA GLU A 700 -27.90 6.58 10.98
C GLU A 700 -28.25 5.11 10.70
N ASN A 701 -28.07 4.68 9.45
CA ASN A 701 -28.39 3.34 8.99
C ASN A 701 -27.17 2.72 8.29
N PRO A 702 -27.00 1.40 8.38
CA PRO A 702 -25.97 0.68 7.62
C PRO A 702 -26.28 0.71 6.12
N LEU A 703 -25.28 0.39 5.29
CA LEU A 703 -25.49 0.18 3.86
C LEU A 703 -26.34 -1.09 3.63
N SER A 704 -27.14 -1.10 2.56
CA SER A 704 -27.91 -2.30 2.19
C SER A 704 -26.98 -3.43 1.72
N GLU A 705 -27.53 -4.65 1.66
CA GLU A 705 -26.80 -5.81 1.15
C GLU A 705 -26.31 -5.57 -0.29
N GLU A 706 -27.16 -5.01 -1.16
CA GLU A 706 -26.80 -4.71 -2.54
C GLU A 706 -25.64 -3.70 -2.63
N GLN A 707 -25.67 -2.66 -1.80
CA GLN A 707 -24.60 -1.65 -1.75
C GLN A 707 -23.28 -2.26 -1.27
N MET A 708 -23.34 -3.16 -0.28
CA MET A 708 -22.15 -3.87 0.20
C MET A 708 -21.62 -4.86 -0.84
N ILE A 709 -22.49 -5.49 -1.63
CA ILE A 709 -22.07 -6.33 -2.75
C ILE A 709 -21.36 -5.46 -3.80
N GLU A 710 -21.90 -4.30 -4.17
CA GLU A 710 -21.22 -3.37 -5.09
C GLU A 710 -19.83 -2.98 -4.58
N PHE A 711 -19.71 -2.68 -3.28
CA PHE A 711 -18.42 -2.39 -2.65
C PHE A 711 -17.47 -3.60 -2.72
N TRP A 712 -17.97 -4.81 -2.43
CA TRP A 712 -17.17 -6.04 -2.51
C TRP A 712 -16.65 -6.31 -3.93
N GLN A 713 -17.46 -6.05 -4.97
CA GLN A 713 -17.02 -6.26 -6.36
C GLN A 713 -15.82 -5.38 -6.73
N PHE A 714 -15.69 -4.20 -6.12
CA PHE A 714 -14.49 -3.36 -6.25
C PHE A 714 -13.31 -3.91 -5.43
N ILE A 715 -13.51 -4.24 -4.15
CA ILE A 715 -12.41 -4.66 -3.27
C ILE A 715 -11.79 -6.00 -3.70
N LYS A 716 -12.60 -6.97 -4.13
CA LYS A 716 -12.11 -8.33 -4.43
C LYS A 716 -11.14 -8.41 -5.62
N VAL A 717 -11.11 -7.37 -6.46
CA VAL A 717 -10.24 -7.27 -7.63
C VAL A 717 -9.02 -6.38 -7.40
N LEU A 718 -8.81 -5.93 -6.16
CA LEU A 718 -7.60 -5.21 -5.77
C LEU A 718 -6.48 -6.18 -5.39
N TYR A 719 -5.30 -5.98 -5.95
CA TYR A 719 -4.13 -6.82 -5.74
C TYR A 719 -3.04 -6.07 -4.99
N LEU A 720 -2.25 -6.81 -4.20
CA LEU A 720 -0.99 -6.28 -3.68
C LEU A 720 0.02 -6.13 -4.83
N PRO A 721 0.86 -5.08 -4.81
CA PRO A 721 1.96 -4.98 -5.77
C PRO A 721 2.96 -6.14 -5.57
N PRO A 722 3.80 -6.42 -6.58
CA PRO A 722 4.89 -7.39 -6.45
C PRO A 722 5.79 -7.08 -5.25
N ASN A 723 6.37 -8.12 -4.65
CA ASN A 723 7.21 -7.96 -3.47
C ASN A 723 8.51 -7.17 -3.82
N PRO A 724 8.75 -5.99 -3.21
CA PRO A 724 9.86 -5.12 -3.60
C PRO A 724 11.23 -5.54 -3.04
N VAL A 725 11.25 -6.53 -2.14
CA VAL A 725 12.47 -7.09 -1.52
C VAL A 725 12.95 -8.33 -2.27
N ARG A 726 12.05 -9.03 -2.95
CA ARG A 726 12.37 -10.26 -3.67
C ARG A 726 13.13 -9.94 -4.95
N ASN A 727 14.12 -10.77 -5.29
CA ASN A 727 14.89 -10.62 -6.53
C ASN A 727 13.96 -10.65 -7.75
N ILE A 728 14.29 -9.86 -8.76
CA ILE A 728 13.45 -9.66 -9.95
C ILE A 728 13.32 -10.95 -10.78
N ASP A 729 14.32 -11.82 -10.74
CA ASP A 729 14.31 -13.16 -11.33
C ASP A 729 13.58 -14.22 -10.47
N ASN A 730 12.91 -13.76 -9.41
CA ASN A 730 12.17 -14.55 -8.42
C ASN A 730 13.02 -15.49 -7.55
N SER A 731 14.37 -15.43 -7.67
CA SER A 731 15.30 -16.23 -6.88
C SER A 731 15.33 -15.80 -5.40
N LEU A 732 15.77 -16.72 -4.54
CA LEU A 732 16.00 -16.48 -3.12
C LEU A 732 17.51 -16.39 -2.84
N THR A 733 17.90 -15.52 -1.90
CA THR A 733 19.25 -15.56 -1.33
C THR A 733 19.44 -16.83 -0.49
N ALA A 734 20.68 -17.17 -0.15
CA ALA A 734 20.96 -18.35 0.69
C ALA A 734 20.22 -18.31 2.04
N SER A 735 20.17 -17.14 2.69
CA SER A 735 19.45 -16.95 3.96
C SER A 735 17.93 -17.12 3.79
N GLN A 736 17.35 -16.53 2.73
CA GLN A 736 15.93 -16.70 2.41
C GLN A 736 15.57 -18.15 2.06
N GLN A 737 16.45 -18.87 1.35
CA GLN A 737 16.27 -20.28 1.03
C GLN A 737 16.30 -21.15 2.29
N ASN A 738 17.28 -20.94 3.18
CA ASN A 738 17.32 -21.63 4.48
C ASN A 738 16.05 -21.37 5.30
N GLY A 739 15.58 -20.11 5.33
CA GLY A 739 14.35 -19.73 6.01
C GLY A 739 13.11 -20.40 5.42
N ARG A 740 13.03 -20.48 4.09
CA ARG A 740 11.99 -21.23 3.38
C ARG A 740 12.01 -22.71 3.76
N ASP A 741 13.18 -23.32 3.80
CA ASP A 741 13.30 -24.75 4.11
C ASP A 741 12.92 -25.05 5.57
N PHE A 742 13.21 -24.13 6.50
CA PHE A 742 12.66 -24.17 7.86
C PHE A 742 11.13 -24.02 7.88
N PHE A 743 10.58 -23.07 7.15
CA PHE A 743 9.14 -22.77 7.12
C PHE A 743 8.29 -24.02 6.80
N PHE A 744 8.74 -24.83 5.82
CA PHE A 744 8.05 -26.05 5.40
C PHE A 744 8.42 -27.30 6.23
N GLY A 745 9.32 -27.18 7.21
CA GLY A 745 9.76 -28.27 8.08
C GLY A 745 11.01 -28.97 7.55
N LEU A 746 12.16 -28.67 8.17
CA LEU A 746 13.44 -29.32 7.86
C LEU A 746 13.40 -30.80 8.21
N LYS A 747 13.92 -31.66 7.33
CA LYS A 747 14.16 -33.06 7.64
C LYS A 747 15.48 -33.19 8.39
N GLU A 748 15.47 -33.82 9.54
CA GLU A 748 16.66 -33.98 10.38
C GLU A 748 16.70 -35.33 11.07
N ASN A 749 17.90 -35.80 11.38
CA ASN A 749 18.08 -37.02 12.15
C ASN A 749 18.11 -36.68 13.65
N VAL A 750 17.27 -37.34 14.43
CA VAL A 750 17.25 -37.26 15.88
C VAL A 750 17.68 -38.60 16.45
N THR A 751 18.56 -38.57 17.45
CA THR A 751 19.00 -39.75 18.19
C THR A 751 18.04 -40.02 19.34
N MET A 752 17.45 -41.22 19.35
CA MET A 752 16.57 -41.71 20.41
C MET A 752 17.35 -42.05 21.70
N PRO A 753 16.67 -42.17 22.85
CA PRO A 753 17.32 -42.57 24.11
C PRO A 753 18.06 -43.91 24.07
N ASP A 754 17.70 -44.80 23.14
CA ASP A 754 18.36 -46.10 22.91
C ASP A 754 19.54 -46.03 21.92
N GLY A 755 19.86 -44.83 21.40
CA GLY A 755 20.93 -44.59 20.44
C GLY A 755 20.51 -44.73 18.97
N THR A 756 19.26 -45.06 18.67
CA THR A 756 18.76 -45.17 17.29
C THR A 756 18.63 -43.80 16.65
N GLU A 757 19.13 -43.60 15.43
CA GLU A 757 18.85 -42.39 14.64
C GLU A 757 17.58 -42.58 13.81
N ILE A 758 16.70 -41.58 13.84
CA ILE A 758 15.53 -41.53 12.96
C ILE A 758 15.39 -40.16 12.30
N THR A 759 14.87 -40.11 11.08
CA THR A 759 14.60 -38.85 10.39
C THR A 759 13.20 -38.34 10.75
N VAL A 760 13.12 -37.15 11.32
CA VAL A 760 11.86 -36.45 11.65
C VAL A 760 11.73 -35.16 10.85
N THR A 761 10.50 -34.66 10.74
CA THR A 761 10.22 -33.30 10.26
C THR A 761 10.27 -32.35 11.45
N ARG A 762 11.22 -31.41 11.45
CA ARG A 762 11.28 -30.38 12.47
C ARG A 762 10.00 -29.53 12.43
N ARG A 763 9.37 -29.38 13.58
CA ARG A 763 8.22 -28.49 13.80
C ARG A 763 8.70 -27.14 14.33
N ALA A 764 7.93 -26.09 14.09
CA ALA A 764 8.21 -24.76 14.62
C ALA A 764 7.82 -24.66 16.10
N GLU A 765 6.72 -25.27 16.49
CA GLU A 765 6.11 -25.08 17.82
C GLU A 765 5.57 -26.38 18.46
N PHE A 766 5.49 -26.36 19.80
CA PHE A 766 4.89 -27.38 20.67
C PHE A 766 5.47 -28.80 20.54
N LEU A 767 4.64 -29.82 20.25
CA LEU A 767 5.08 -31.22 20.23
C LEU A 767 5.85 -31.56 18.96
N SER A 768 6.94 -32.30 19.12
CA SER A 768 7.65 -32.95 18.01
C SER A 768 6.74 -33.95 17.27
N GLU A 769 7.12 -34.31 16.05
CA GLU A 769 6.42 -35.35 15.28
C GLU A 769 6.29 -36.66 16.08
N LEU A 770 7.35 -37.04 16.79
CA LEU A 770 7.38 -38.26 17.61
C LEU A 770 6.52 -38.17 18.85
N ASP A 771 6.65 -37.10 19.63
CA ASP A 771 5.88 -36.94 20.86
C ASP A 771 4.38 -36.91 20.53
N ASN A 772 4.00 -36.35 19.37
CA ASN A 772 2.62 -36.37 18.91
C ASN A 772 2.14 -37.77 18.50
N ILE A 773 2.96 -38.58 17.80
CA ILE A 773 2.63 -39.98 17.49
C ILE A 773 2.43 -40.78 18.78
N LEU A 774 3.33 -40.62 19.74
CA LEU A 774 3.26 -41.29 21.04
C LEU A 774 2.02 -40.86 21.83
N LEU A 775 1.69 -39.57 21.81
CA LEU A 775 0.46 -39.05 22.40
C LEU A 775 -0.76 -39.76 21.82
N ASN A 776 -0.89 -39.81 20.49
CA ASN A 776 -2.05 -40.41 19.84
C ASN A 776 -2.13 -41.93 20.09
N GLN A 777 -0.98 -42.62 20.12
CA GLN A 777 -0.92 -44.05 20.48
C GLN A 777 -1.33 -44.31 21.94
N SER A 778 -0.90 -43.46 22.87
CA SER A 778 -1.17 -43.64 24.30
C SER A 778 -2.60 -43.28 24.69
N THR A 779 -3.21 -42.30 24.01
CA THR A 779 -4.57 -41.82 24.29
C THR A 779 -5.63 -42.51 23.44
N GLY A 780 -5.25 -43.03 22.27
CA GLY A 780 -6.19 -43.50 21.24
C GLY A 780 -6.95 -42.37 20.54
N LEU A 781 -6.55 -41.12 20.73
CA LEU A 781 -7.15 -39.92 20.13
C LEU A 781 -6.30 -39.43 18.96
N ASP A 782 -6.94 -38.81 17.97
CA ASP A 782 -6.24 -38.17 16.84
C ASP A 782 -6.03 -36.67 17.14
N ILE A 783 -5.05 -36.38 18.00
CA ILE A 783 -4.72 -35.01 18.42
C ILE A 783 -3.57 -34.50 17.54
N VAL A 784 -3.65 -33.26 17.08
CA VAL A 784 -2.51 -32.57 16.46
C VAL A 784 -1.91 -31.62 17.49
N GLY A 785 -0.69 -31.90 17.95
CA GLY A 785 -0.04 -31.19 19.05
C GLY A 785 1.10 -30.26 18.64
N GLY A 786 1.32 -30.02 17.34
CA GLY A 786 2.36 -29.10 16.85
C GLY A 786 2.44 -29.05 15.33
N PHE A 787 3.07 -28.01 14.79
CA PHE A 787 3.16 -27.73 13.36
C PHE A 787 4.54 -27.20 12.95
N SER A 788 4.92 -27.40 11.68
CA SER A 788 5.85 -26.46 11.00
C SER A 788 5.14 -25.12 10.78
N CYS A 789 5.86 -24.07 10.36
CA CYS A 789 5.21 -22.77 10.13
C CYS A 789 4.05 -22.86 9.13
N ASP A 790 4.20 -23.65 8.06
CA ASP A 790 3.17 -23.88 7.03
C ASP A 790 1.88 -24.56 7.55
N GLY A 791 1.96 -25.32 8.65
CA GLY A 791 0.79 -25.99 9.23
C GLY A 791 -0.28 -25.03 9.74
N CYS A 792 0.14 -23.86 10.23
CA CYS A 792 -0.75 -22.74 10.55
C CYS A 792 -0.77 -21.72 9.40
N HIS A 793 0.40 -21.26 8.97
CA HIS A 793 0.56 -20.24 7.92
C HIS A 793 0.68 -20.87 6.52
N THR A 794 -0.37 -21.51 6.05
CA THR A 794 -0.30 -22.29 4.80
C THR A 794 0.04 -21.45 3.57
N LEU A 795 1.01 -21.92 2.78
CA LEU A 795 1.32 -21.42 1.44
C LEU A 795 0.88 -22.43 0.38
N ASP A 796 -0.31 -22.22 -0.18
CA ASP A 796 -0.90 -23.01 -1.26
C ASP A 796 -1.52 -22.06 -2.30
N PRO A 797 -0.70 -21.53 -3.24
CA PRO A 797 -1.16 -20.55 -4.22
C PRO A 797 -2.29 -21.06 -5.12
N ALA A 798 -2.40 -22.38 -5.31
CA ALA A 798 -3.50 -22.99 -6.08
C ALA A 798 -4.86 -22.83 -5.38
N LYS A 799 -4.85 -22.70 -4.04
CA LYS A 799 -6.03 -22.35 -3.24
C LYS A 799 -6.15 -20.86 -2.91
N GLY A 800 -5.16 -20.07 -3.33
CA GLY A 800 -5.05 -18.64 -3.02
C GLY A 800 -4.45 -18.36 -1.65
N PHE A 801 -3.94 -19.38 -0.96
CA PHE A 801 -3.42 -19.25 0.40
C PHE A 801 -1.98 -18.75 0.41
N PHE A 802 -1.76 -17.55 0.95
CA PHE A 802 -0.44 -16.93 1.08
C PHE A 802 -0.11 -16.62 2.55
N GLY A 803 0.09 -17.68 3.33
CA GLY A 803 0.41 -17.60 4.75
C GLY A 803 -0.82 -17.69 5.66
N THR A 804 -1.98 -18.06 5.11
CA THR A 804 -3.21 -18.31 5.85
C THR A 804 -4.03 -19.38 5.14
N ASN A 805 -4.76 -20.19 5.90
CA ASN A 805 -5.73 -21.18 5.41
C ASN A 805 -7.17 -20.84 5.82
N GLY A 806 -7.39 -19.60 6.27
CA GLY A 806 -8.69 -19.14 6.75
C GLY A 806 -9.08 -19.64 8.15
N ARG A 807 -8.23 -20.42 8.83
CA ARG A 807 -8.47 -20.93 10.19
C ARG A 807 -7.98 -19.96 11.27
N GLN A 808 -8.22 -20.30 12.51
CA GLN A 808 -7.81 -19.54 13.69
C GLN A 808 -6.68 -20.24 14.45
N ASN A 809 -5.97 -19.45 15.26
CA ASN A 809 -5.05 -19.93 16.26
C ASN A 809 -5.34 -19.27 17.62
N MET A 810 -4.92 -19.93 18.70
CA MET A 810 -4.95 -19.36 20.04
C MET A 810 -3.73 -18.44 20.21
N GLU A 811 -3.97 -17.14 20.32
CA GLU A 811 -2.94 -16.12 20.50
C GLU A 811 -3.19 -15.41 21.83
N GLU A 812 -2.61 -15.91 22.92
CA GLU A 812 -2.93 -15.45 24.28
C GLU A 812 -2.92 -13.91 24.38
N PRO A 813 -4.01 -13.29 24.89
CA PRO A 813 -5.19 -13.88 25.53
C PRO A 813 -6.44 -13.74 24.64
N GLN A 814 -6.33 -14.02 23.34
CA GLN A 814 -7.43 -13.97 22.37
C GLN A 814 -7.32 -15.08 21.31
N ILE A 815 -8.43 -15.36 20.62
CA ILE A 815 -8.41 -16.22 19.44
C ILE A 815 -8.47 -15.37 18.19
N LEU A 816 -7.51 -15.58 17.31
CA LEU A 816 -7.29 -14.76 16.12
C LEU A 816 -7.32 -15.62 14.87
N LYS A 817 -7.85 -15.06 13.78
CA LYS A 817 -7.68 -15.62 12.45
C LYS A 817 -6.20 -15.54 12.09
N ILE A 818 -5.68 -16.62 11.53
CA ILE A 818 -4.33 -16.66 11.00
C ILE A 818 -4.25 -15.66 9.83
N PRO A 819 -3.44 -14.60 9.92
CA PRO A 819 -3.34 -13.58 8.87
C PRO A 819 -2.50 -14.09 7.69
N HIS A 820 -2.70 -13.52 6.49
CA HIS A 820 -1.75 -13.73 5.40
C HIS A 820 -0.37 -13.13 5.77
N LEU A 821 0.69 -13.65 5.15
CA LEU A 821 2.07 -13.19 5.39
C LEU A 821 2.61 -12.28 4.27
N ARG A 822 1.79 -12.02 3.24
CA ARG A 822 2.09 -11.01 2.22
C ARG A 822 2.20 -9.63 2.88
N ASN A 823 3.16 -8.81 2.45
CA ASN A 823 3.43 -7.41 2.85
C ASN A 823 4.19 -7.15 4.17
N LEU A 824 4.71 -8.18 4.86
CA LEU A 824 5.42 -7.98 6.14
C LEU A 824 6.61 -7.01 6.06
N ALA A 825 7.30 -6.94 4.92
CA ALA A 825 8.39 -5.99 4.70
C ALA A 825 7.97 -4.51 4.88
N ASN A 826 6.69 -4.19 4.64
CA ASN A 826 6.18 -2.82 4.79
C ASN A 826 5.99 -2.44 6.26
N ARG A 827 5.90 -3.41 7.19
CA ARG A 827 5.63 -3.16 8.62
C ARG A 827 6.87 -2.81 9.44
N VAL A 828 8.04 -2.91 8.84
CA VAL A 828 9.31 -2.54 9.46
C VAL A 828 9.32 -1.07 9.87
N GLY A 829 9.88 -0.75 11.04
CA GLY A 829 10.13 0.63 11.46
C GLY A 829 9.99 0.92 12.95
N ALA A 830 9.46 -0.03 13.74
CA ALA A 830 9.39 0.04 15.19
C ALA A 830 10.46 -0.88 15.79
N PHE A 831 11.30 -0.34 16.69
CA PHE A 831 12.35 -1.08 17.39
C PHE A 831 12.38 -0.65 18.85
N GLY A 832 12.35 -1.60 19.78
CA GLY A 832 12.28 -1.28 21.20
C GLY A 832 11.11 -1.98 21.89
N ILE A 833 11.08 -3.30 21.79
CA ILE A 833 10.21 -4.15 22.58
C ILE A 833 10.60 -4.12 24.07
N VAL A 834 9.60 -4.11 24.95
CA VAL A 834 9.79 -4.34 26.39
C VAL A 834 9.76 -5.84 26.64
N PRO A 835 10.71 -6.42 27.40
CA PRO A 835 10.68 -7.84 27.70
C PRO A 835 9.41 -8.19 28.48
N ASN A 836 8.81 -9.32 28.15
CA ASN A 836 7.57 -9.80 28.76
C ASN A 836 7.61 -11.32 29.01
N GLU A 837 6.60 -11.90 29.66
CA GLU A 837 6.62 -13.31 30.06
C GLU A 837 6.90 -14.29 28.89
N ASP A 838 6.40 -13.97 27.69
CA ASP A 838 6.53 -14.78 26.48
C ASP A 838 7.87 -14.59 25.74
N VAL A 839 8.42 -13.36 25.77
CA VAL A 839 9.69 -12.95 25.13
C VAL A 839 10.54 -12.22 26.18
N ASN A 840 11.40 -12.95 26.89
CA ASN A 840 12.22 -12.40 27.99
C ASN A 840 13.73 -12.66 27.84
N MET A 841 14.49 -12.17 28.83
CA MET A 841 15.95 -12.27 28.89
C MET A 841 16.51 -13.70 28.88
N HIS A 842 15.71 -14.70 29.24
CA HIS A 842 16.11 -16.11 29.22
C HIS A 842 15.87 -16.77 27.86
N THR A 843 15.05 -16.16 27.01
CA THR A 843 14.56 -16.72 25.75
C THR A 843 15.28 -16.12 24.54
N VAL A 844 15.79 -14.89 24.71
CA VAL A 844 16.56 -14.16 23.70
C VAL A 844 18.07 -14.21 24.02
N PRO A 845 18.94 -14.65 23.09
CA PRO A 845 20.38 -14.76 23.33
C PRO A 845 21.14 -13.44 23.50
N ASP A 846 20.56 -12.32 23.04
CA ASP A 846 21.14 -10.98 23.14
C ASP A 846 20.18 -10.08 23.92
N PRO A 847 20.44 -9.81 25.21
CA PRO A 847 19.55 -9.00 26.04
C PRO A 847 19.56 -7.51 25.68
N SER A 848 20.50 -7.04 24.85
CA SER A 848 20.54 -5.62 24.44
C SER A 848 19.40 -5.23 23.49
N VAL A 849 18.67 -6.19 22.92
CA VAL A 849 17.46 -5.90 22.13
C VAL A 849 16.37 -5.25 22.96
N PHE A 850 16.40 -5.42 24.29
CA PHE A 850 15.48 -4.83 25.25
C PHE A 850 15.95 -3.46 25.77
N ASP A 851 17.18 -3.05 25.42
CA ASP A 851 17.67 -1.72 25.76
C ASP A 851 16.89 -0.66 24.96
N PHE A 852 16.97 0.58 25.44
CA PHE A 852 16.37 1.72 24.78
C PHE A 852 17.00 1.93 23.38
N GLN A 853 16.20 1.84 22.32
CA GLN A 853 16.67 1.82 20.93
C GLN A 853 16.82 3.21 20.29
N GLY A 854 16.47 4.29 20.99
CA GLY A 854 16.53 5.65 20.44
C GLY A 854 15.37 5.97 19.50
N ASP A 855 15.58 6.93 18.60
CA ASP A 855 14.60 7.38 17.62
C ASP A 855 14.18 6.24 16.68
N GLN A 856 12.88 6.04 16.50
CA GLN A 856 12.28 5.13 15.52
C GLN A 856 11.24 5.86 14.66
N ILE A 857 10.97 5.30 13.48
CA ILE A 857 10.01 5.89 12.51
C ILE A 857 8.58 5.40 12.70
N LYS A 858 8.36 4.32 13.48
CA LYS A 858 7.03 3.78 13.80
C LYS A 858 6.95 3.37 15.27
N GLY A 859 5.76 3.50 15.86
CA GLY A 859 5.45 2.98 17.20
C GLY A 859 4.79 1.60 17.21
N PHE A 860 4.49 1.05 16.03
CA PHE A 860 3.84 -0.25 15.84
C PHE A 860 4.62 -1.08 14.82
N GLY A 861 4.91 -2.34 15.17
CA GLY A 861 5.60 -3.29 14.30
C GLY A 861 4.68 -4.42 13.84
N PHE A 862 4.95 -5.62 14.34
CA PHE A 862 4.33 -6.87 13.94
C PHE A 862 3.30 -7.39 14.96
N LEU A 863 2.63 -8.50 14.61
CA LEU A 863 1.41 -9.04 15.23
C LEU A 863 0.14 -8.24 14.93
N LYS A 864 -0.97 -8.65 15.54
CA LYS A 864 -2.28 -8.04 15.35
C LYS A 864 -2.34 -6.59 15.80
N ASP A 865 -1.60 -6.22 16.83
CA ASP A 865 -1.64 -4.92 17.51
C ASP A 865 -0.36 -4.09 17.30
N GLY A 866 0.66 -4.68 16.67
CA GLY A 866 1.95 -4.03 16.44
C GLY A 866 2.93 -4.15 17.61
N GLY A 867 2.68 -5.03 18.59
CA GLY A 867 3.46 -5.09 19.83
C GLY A 867 4.83 -5.73 19.75
N ILE A 868 5.24 -6.28 18.60
CA ILE A 868 6.58 -6.85 18.39
C ILE A 868 7.35 -6.02 17.38
N ASP A 869 8.61 -5.73 17.66
CA ASP A 869 9.47 -4.90 16.81
C ASP A 869 10.07 -5.63 15.60
N THR A 870 10.54 -6.87 15.76
CA THR A 870 11.17 -7.66 14.69
C THR A 870 10.64 -9.09 14.64
N MET A 871 10.69 -9.73 13.46
CA MET A 871 10.28 -11.12 13.33
C MET A 871 11.25 -12.05 14.08
N SER A 872 12.55 -11.74 14.05
CA SER A 872 13.54 -12.49 14.83
C SER A 872 13.23 -12.47 16.34
N ASN A 873 12.73 -11.36 16.88
CA ASN A 873 12.34 -11.26 18.30
C ASN A 873 11.04 -12.04 18.58
N PHE A 874 10.06 -11.98 17.67
CA PHE A 874 8.87 -12.84 17.74
C PHE A 874 9.25 -14.34 17.84
N PHE A 875 10.18 -14.79 16.99
CA PHE A 875 10.70 -16.16 17.00
C PHE A 875 11.59 -16.47 18.22
N GLY A 876 11.87 -15.50 19.07
CA GLY A 876 12.52 -15.66 20.38
C GLY A 876 11.56 -16.03 21.50
N SER A 877 10.25 -16.15 21.24
CA SER A 877 9.27 -16.52 22.26
C SER A 877 9.42 -17.97 22.72
N SER A 878 8.92 -18.27 23.92
CA SER A 878 8.94 -19.60 24.53
C SER A 878 8.27 -20.70 23.68
N ARG A 879 7.36 -20.30 22.79
CA ARG A 879 6.61 -21.18 21.87
C ARG A 879 7.52 -21.87 20.85
N PHE A 880 8.66 -21.24 20.50
CA PHE A 880 9.56 -21.71 19.46
C PHE A 880 10.87 -22.32 19.99
N PHE A 881 10.90 -22.75 21.25
CA PHE A 881 12.11 -23.33 21.85
C PHE A 881 12.49 -24.69 21.29
N ASP A 882 13.80 -24.89 21.14
CA ASP A 882 14.34 -26.20 20.81
C ASP A 882 14.15 -27.17 21.97
N THR A 883 13.31 -28.19 21.76
CA THR A 883 13.07 -29.25 22.74
C THR A 883 14.15 -30.34 22.70
N GLY A 884 15.08 -30.26 21.73
CA GLY A 884 16.06 -31.32 21.45
C GLY A 884 15.44 -32.55 20.78
N LYS A 885 14.14 -32.51 20.45
CA LYS A 885 13.39 -33.59 19.80
C LYS A 885 12.83 -33.21 18.43
N GLY A 886 13.38 -32.17 17.82
CA GLY A 886 12.94 -31.67 16.51
C GLY A 886 11.74 -30.74 16.56
N THR A 887 11.70 -29.86 17.55
CA THR A 887 10.82 -28.67 17.56
C THR A 887 11.68 -27.43 17.71
N GLY A 888 11.25 -26.27 17.21
CA GLY A 888 11.80 -24.96 17.54
C GLY A 888 13.12 -24.60 16.86
N PHE A 889 13.63 -23.41 17.17
CA PHE A 889 14.87 -22.87 16.60
C PHE A 889 16.09 -23.26 17.44
N GLN A 890 17.10 -23.85 16.80
CA GLN A 890 18.34 -24.28 17.44
C GLN A 890 19.39 -23.17 17.49
N THR A 891 19.34 -22.24 16.54
CA THR A 891 20.32 -21.16 16.41
C THR A 891 19.67 -19.82 16.12
N ARG A 892 20.35 -18.73 16.51
CA ARG A 892 19.96 -17.37 16.11
C ARG A 892 19.92 -17.22 14.58
N GLN A 893 20.84 -17.87 13.86
CA GLN A 893 20.88 -17.78 12.39
C GLN A 893 19.61 -18.34 11.76
N GLN A 894 19.03 -19.44 12.26
CA GLN A 894 17.76 -19.96 11.75
C GLN A 894 16.62 -18.94 11.91
N ARG A 895 16.59 -18.18 13.02
CA ARG A 895 15.59 -17.11 13.22
C ARG A 895 15.77 -15.95 12.26
N LEU A 896 17.02 -15.56 12.00
CA LEU A 896 17.34 -14.53 11.00
C LEU A 896 16.99 -15.02 9.58
N ASP A 897 17.28 -16.27 9.25
CA ASP A 897 16.98 -16.87 7.95
C ASP A 897 15.47 -16.89 7.68
N ILE A 898 14.64 -17.31 8.64
CA ILE A 898 13.19 -17.26 8.48
C ILE A 898 12.66 -15.83 8.44
N GLU A 899 13.22 -14.89 9.20
CA GLU A 899 12.88 -13.47 9.09
C GLU A 899 13.14 -12.92 7.68
N GLN A 900 14.29 -13.26 7.08
CA GLN A 900 14.58 -12.89 5.70
C GLN A 900 13.58 -13.50 4.71
N TYR A 901 13.16 -14.75 4.92
CA TYR A 901 12.12 -15.39 4.09
C TYR A 901 10.75 -14.71 4.25
N MET A 902 10.38 -14.28 5.47
CA MET A 902 9.11 -13.55 5.72
C MET A 902 9.03 -12.24 4.94
N PHE A 903 10.14 -11.53 4.76
CA PHE A 903 10.15 -10.29 3.96
C PHE A 903 9.99 -10.53 2.45
N VAL A 904 10.30 -11.73 1.96
CA VAL A 904 10.14 -12.12 0.54
C VAL A 904 9.01 -13.14 0.32
N PHE A 905 8.08 -13.22 1.28
CA PHE A 905 7.00 -14.18 1.23
C PHE A 905 6.22 -14.07 -0.10
N PRO A 906 5.90 -15.19 -0.78
CA PRO A 906 5.22 -15.16 -2.07
C PRO A 906 3.86 -14.45 -2.01
N GLY A 907 3.45 -13.86 -3.14
CA GLY A 907 2.12 -13.28 -3.35
C GLY A 907 1.55 -13.67 -4.71
N ASP A 908 0.43 -13.05 -5.08
CA ASP A 908 -0.29 -13.33 -6.33
C ASP A 908 0.42 -12.84 -7.60
N LEU A 909 1.44 -11.99 -7.47
CA LEU A 909 2.21 -11.46 -8.59
C LEU A 909 3.70 -11.74 -8.39
N ALA A 910 4.36 -12.17 -9.46
CA ALA A 910 5.80 -12.38 -9.48
C ALA A 910 6.55 -11.03 -9.43
N PRO A 911 7.77 -10.98 -8.86
CA PRO A 911 8.57 -9.75 -8.75
C PRO A 911 8.91 -9.06 -10.08
N ILE A 912 8.83 -9.79 -11.19
CA ILE A 912 9.06 -9.24 -12.54
C ILE A 912 7.91 -8.34 -13.02
N VAL A 913 6.69 -8.51 -12.51
CA VAL A 913 5.53 -7.71 -12.91
C VAL A 913 5.79 -6.23 -12.61
N GLY A 914 5.39 -5.35 -13.53
CA GLY A 914 5.67 -3.91 -13.47
C GLY A 914 7.04 -3.53 -14.00
N GLN A 915 8.04 -4.42 -14.00
CA GLN A 915 9.40 -4.07 -14.41
C GLN A 915 9.47 -3.64 -15.88
N GLN A 916 10.23 -2.57 -16.15
CA GLN A 916 10.29 -1.91 -17.45
C GLN A 916 11.74 -1.59 -17.87
N VAL A 917 12.00 -1.54 -19.18
CA VAL A 917 13.24 -0.97 -19.74
C VAL A 917 12.99 -0.35 -21.11
N THR A 918 13.61 0.80 -21.38
CA THR A 918 13.62 1.43 -22.72
C THR A 918 14.99 1.26 -23.37
N VAL A 919 15.01 0.66 -24.55
CA VAL A 919 16.21 0.44 -25.36
C VAL A 919 16.24 1.46 -26.50
N ASN A 920 17.14 2.44 -26.43
CA ASN A 920 17.36 3.45 -27.48
C ASN A 920 18.63 3.13 -28.31
N HIS A 921 19.70 2.73 -27.63
CA HIS A 921 20.93 2.22 -28.23
C HIS A 921 21.23 0.84 -27.66
N TYR A 922 21.83 -0.04 -28.46
CA TYR A 922 22.23 -1.37 -28.02
C TYR A 922 23.30 -1.26 -26.93
N THR A 923 22.89 -1.36 -25.66
CA THR A 923 23.78 -1.52 -24.51
C THR A 923 23.58 -2.91 -23.92
N ASP A 924 24.67 -3.56 -23.51
CA ASP A 924 24.61 -4.91 -22.94
C ASP A 924 23.70 -4.98 -21.70
N ALA A 925 23.67 -3.91 -20.88
CA ALA A 925 22.85 -3.87 -19.67
C ALA A 925 21.34 -3.80 -19.97
N ALA A 926 20.94 -2.98 -20.95
CA ALA A 926 19.53 -2.89 -21.33
C ALA A 926 19.05 -4.17 -22.01
N LEU A 927 19.88 -4.81 -22.85
CA LEU A 927 19.57 -6.09 -23.46
C LEU A 927 19.43 -7.22 -22.44
N LYS A 928 20.33 -7.30 -21.43
CA LYS A 928 20.18 -8.26 -20.33
C LYS A 928 18.88 -8.09 -19.57
N ARG A 929 18.42 -6.85 -19.36
CA ARG A 929 17.12 -6.60 -18.75
C ARG A 929 15.98 -7.07 -19.64
N VAL A 930 16.04 -6.84 -20.96
CA VAL A 930 15.05 -7.39 -21.91
C VAL A 930 15.05 -8.91 -21.87
N GLU A 931 16.22 -9.56 -21.91
CA GLU A 931 16.34 -11.02 -21.82
C GLU A 931 15.70 -11.55 -20.55
N LEU A 932 15.96 -10.94 -19.39
CA LEU A 932 15.33 -11.30 -18.13
C LEU A 932 13.79 -11.19 -18.21
N LEU A 933 13.24 -10.09 -18.73
CA LEU A 933 11.79 -9.94 -18.88
C LEU A 933 11.20 -11.09 -19.74
N LEU A 934 11.83 -11.42 -20.87
CA LEU A 934 11.37 -12.46 -21.77
C LEU A 934 11.52 -13.87 -21.21
N GLU A 935 12.58 -14.13 -20.44
CA GLU A 935 12.79 -15.38 -19.73
C GLU A 935 11.67 -15.62 -18.72
N ARG A 936 11.47 -14.66 -17.80
CA ARG A 936 10.44 -14.76 -16.76
C ARG A 936 9.02 -14.85 -17.34
N ALA A 937 8.74 -14.20 -18.48
CA ALA A 937 7.45 -14.27 -19.15
C ALA A 937 7.04 -15.70 -19.61
N ASN A 938 7.96 -16.66 -19.61
CA ASN A 938 7.68 -18.06 -19.92
C ASN A 938 7.70 -18.99 -18.71
N GLU A 939 8.09 -18.48 -17.54
CA GLU A 939 8.21 -19.28 -16.33
C GLU A 939 6.83 -19.64 -15.75
N PRO A 940 6.60 -20.91 -15.37
CA PRO A 940 5.35 -21.32 -14.74
C PRO A 940 5.11 -20.57 -13.44
N PHE A 941 3.86 -20.19 -13.21
CA PHE A 941 3.43 -19.54 -11.98
C PHE A 941 2.05 -20.06 -11.59
N VAL A 942 1.74 -20.06 -10.29
CA VAL A 942 0.45 -20.54 -9.78
C VAL A 942 -0.18 -19.44 -8.94
N SER A 943 -1.40 -19.06 -9.28
CA SER A 943 -2.25 -18.20 -8.46
C SER A 943 -3.72 -18.50 -8.78
N LYS A 944 -4.49 -18.87 -7.76
CA LYS A 944 -5.94 -19.06 -7.88
C LYS A 944 -6.64 -17.87 -8.51
N THR A 945 -6.29 -16.66 -8.08
CA THR A 945 -6.93 -15.42 -8.50
C THR A 945 -6.55 -15.03 -9.93
N LEU A 946 -5.43 -15.53 -10.47
CA LEU A 946 -5.01 -15.32 -11.86
C LEU A 946 -5.42 -16.46 -12.82
N GLY A 947 -6.29 -17.38 -12.39
CA GLY A 947 -6.79 -18.49 -13.21
C GLY A 947 -6.12 -19.85 -12.95
N GLY A 948 -5.42 -20.02 -11.82
CA GLY A 948 -4.75 -21.27 -11.45
C GLY A 948 -3.32 -21.34 -11.99
N GLU A 949 -3.06 -22.26 -12.92
CA GLU A 949 -1.77 -22.35 -13.60
C GLU A 949 -1.65 -21.25 -14.66
N THR A 950 -0.63 -20.41 -14.51
CA THR A 950 -0.35 -19.26 -15.38
C THR A 950 1.16 -19.10 -15.54
N LYS A 951 1.61 -17.93 -15.96
CA LYS A 951 3.01 -17.54 -16.04
C LYS A 951 3.31 -16.37 -15.13
N GLU A 952 4.59 -16.05 -14.94
CA GLU A 952 4.96 -14.94 -14.05
C GLU A 952 4.53 -13.56 -14.57
N ALA A 953 4.54 -13.36 -15.89
CA ALA A 953 4.09 -12.11 -16.53
C ALA A 953 3.74 -12.32 -17.99
N ASP A 954 2.99 -11.38 -18.57
CA ASP A 954 3.03 -11.12 -20.01
C ASP A 954 4.08 -10.04 -20.28
N VAL A 955 4.74 -10.06 -21.44
CA VAL A 955 5.66 -8.98 -21.84
C VAL A 955 5.15 -8.27 -23.07
N VAL A 956 5.01 -6.96 -22.97
CA VAL A 956 4.64 -6.07 -24.07
C VAL A 956 5.83 -5.23 -24.49
N ALA A 957 5.93 -4.93 -25.79
CA ALA A 957 6.85 -3.94 -26.32
C ALA A 957 6.05 -2.80 -26.99
N LYS A 958 6.46 -1.54 -26.76
CA LYS A 958 5.86 -0.36 -27.38
C LYS A 958 6.96 0.49 -28.05
N CYS A 959 6.70 0.96 -29.25
CA CYS A 959 7.59 1.86 -30.00
C CYS A 959 6.83 2.63 -31.08
N LEU A 960 7.51 3.50 -31.83
CA LEU A 960 6.99 4.08 -33.06
C LEU A 960 7.35 3.23 -34.28
N VAL A 961 6.40 3.00 -35.18
CA VAL A 961 6.63 2.41 -36.51
C VAL A 961 5.97 3.29 -37.55
N GLN A 962 6.75 3.81 -38.50
CA GLN A 962 6.31 4.81 -39.46
C GLN A 962 5.63 6.03 -38.80
N GLY A 963 6.18 6.45 -37.65
CA GLY A 963 5.69 7.57 -36.85
C GLY A 963 4.35 7.35 -36.15
N LYS A 964 3.88 6.10 -36.01
CA LYS A 964 2.69 5.77 -35.21
C LYS A 964 3.06 4.84 -34.07
N GLN A 965 2.47 5.03 -32.90
CA GLN A 965 2.66 4.12 -31.77
C GLN A 965 2.16 2.72 -32.15
N ARG A 966 2.99 1.70 -31.90
CA ARG A 966 2.67 0.29 -32.10
C ARG A 966 2.96 -0.52 -30.86
N GLY A 967 2.17 -1.56 -30.67
CA GLY A 967 2.37 -2.54 -29.63
C GLY A 967 2.63 -3.95 -30.14
N PHE A 968 3.35 -4.69 -29.31
CA PHE A 968 3.70 -6.07 -29.55
C PHE A 968 3.53 -6.87 -28.26
N LEU A 969 3.07 -8.11 -28.37
CA LEU A 969 2.90 -9.04 -27.25
C LEU A 969 3.77 -10.27 -27.45
N PHE A 970 4.62 -10.56 -26.45
CA PHE A 970 5.47 -11.74 -26.43
C PHE A 970 4.66 -13.00 -26.18
N ASN A 971 4.99 -14.08 -26.88
CA ASN A 971 4.30 -15.36 -26.79
C ASN A 971 5.22 -16.51 -26.37
N ARG A 972 4.61 -17.66 -26.08
CA ARG A 972 5.29 -18.86 -25.60
C ARG A 972 6.33 -19.47 -26.55
N TYR A 973 6.36 -19.05 -27.81
CA TYR A 973 7.30 -19.56 -28.82
C TYR A 973 8.53 -18.66 -28.96
N GLY A 974 8.70 -17.67 -28.07
CA GLY A 974 9.82 -16.72 -28.14
C GLY A 974 9.62 -15.63 -29.20
N LEU A 975 8.38 -15.38 -29.62
CA LEU A 975 8.04 -14.43 -30.69
C LEU A 975 7.04 -13.38 -30.22
N PHE A 976 7.02 -12.25 -30.91
CA PHE A 976 6.10 -11.14 -30.71
C PHE A 976 5.00 -11.12 -31.76
N THR A 977 3.75 -10.98 -31.33
CA THR A 977 2.61 -10.66 -32.20
C THR A 977 2.43 -9.14 -32.22
N SER A 978 2.19 -8.53 -33.37
CA SER A 978 1.90 -7.09 -33.49
C SER A 978 0.42 -6.81 -33.27
N ASP A 979 0.11 -5.59 -32.83
CA ASP A 979 -1.21 -4.95 -32.88
C ASP A 979 -1.82 -4.81 -34.31
N ARG A 980 -1.13 -5.29 -35.35
CA ARG A 980 -1.67 -5.50 -36.71
C ARG A 980 -1.85 -6.98 -37.07
N GLY A 981 -1.74 -7.85 -36.09
CA GLY A 981 -1.78 -9.30 -36.26
C GLY A 981 -0.42 -9.85 -36.72
N PHE A 982 -0.46 -10.79 -37.66
CA PHE A 982 0.72 -11.45 -38.19
C PHE A 982 1.58 -10.51 -39.06
N PRO A 983 2.92 -10.58 -38.98
CA PRO A 983 3.70 -11.77 -38.64
C PRO A 983 4.23 -11.83 -37.20
N PHE A 984 4.62 -13.04 -36.77
CA PHE A 984 5.39 -13.26 -35.55
C PHE A 984 6.83 -12.76 -35.72
N LEU A 985 7.31 -11.92 -34.80
CA LEU A 985 8.61 -11.24 -34.87
C LEU A 985 9.55 -11.72 -33.76
N THR A 986 10.85 -11.83 -34.01
CA THR A 986 11.84 -11.91 -32.91
C THR A 986 12.03 -10.53 -32.29
N SER A 987 12.58 -10.44 -31.06
CA SER A 987 12.95 -9.15 -30.45
C SER A 987 13.87 -8.32 -31.36
N GLY A 988 14.84 -8.97 -32.02
CA GLY A 988 15.71 -8.34 -33.02
C GLY A 988 14.94 -7.72 -34.19
N LEU A 989 13.86 -8.35 -34.65
CA LEU A 989 13.03 -7.80 -35.71
C LEU A 989 12.13 -6.67 -35.20
N VAL A 990 11.65 -6.73 -33.95
CA VAL A 990 10.96 -5.59 -33.31
C VAL A 990 11.88 -4.37 -33.29
N PHE A 991 13.14 -4.51 -32.84
CA PHE A 991 14.10 -3.41 -32.88
C PHE A 991 14.34 -2.85 -34.29
N LEU A 992 14.36 -3.71 -35.31
CA LEU A 992 14.63 -3.30 -36.69
C LEU A 992 13.49 -2.48 -37.32
N ILE A 993 12.23 -2.74 -36.94
CA ILE A 993 11.06 -2.06 -37.52
C ILE A 993 10.69 -0.76 -36.79
N CYS A 994 11.16 -0.59 -35.56
CA CYS A 994 10.88 0.61 -34.77
C CYS A 994 11.74 1.79 -35.25
N ASP A 995 11.15 2.98 -35.34
CA ASP A 995 11.82 4.21 -35.80
C ASP A 995 12.73 4.83 -34.71
N GLY A 996 12.80 4.23 -33.52
CA GLY A 996 13.45 4.80 -32.34
C GLY A 996 13.40 3.85 -31.13
N PRO A 997 13.38 4.39 -29.90
CA PRO A 997 13.41 3.59 -28.69
C PRO A 997 12.25 2.58 -28.60
N VAL A 998 12.54 1.42 -28.00
CA VAL A 998 11.57 0.37 -27.71
C VAL A 998 11.48 0.16 -26.21
N THR A 999 10.29 0.29 -25.66
CA THR A 999 10.03 0.06 -24.23
C THR A 999 9.41 -1.31 -24.04
N PHE A 1000 10.07 -2.17 -23.26
CA PHE A 1000 9.57 -3.47 -22.83
C PHE A 1000 9.03 -3.37 -21.42
N THR A 1001 7.84 -3.89 -21.18
CA THR A 1001 7.20 -3.91 -19.85
C THR A 1001 6.68 -5.31 -19.57
N ALA A 1002 7.03 -5.87 -18.40
CA ALA A 1002 6.36 -7.03 -17.86
C ALA A 1002 5.07 -6.58 -17.17
N VAL A 1003 3.92 -7.05 -17.65
CA VAL A 1003 2.59 -6.71 -17.12
C VAL A 1003 1.96 -7.95 -16.48
N PRO A 1004 0.95 -7.79 -15.60
CA PRO A 1004 0.29 -8.92 -14.97
C PRO A 1004 -0.18 -9.95 -16.01
N PRO A 1005 -0.04 -11.26 -15.73
CA PRO A 1005 -0.44 -12.31 -16.66
C PRO A 1005 -1.90 -12.16 -17.10
N GLY A 1006 -2.16 -12.10 -18.41
CA GLY A 1006 -3.48 -11.83 -19.00
C GLY A 1006 -3.73 -10.38 -19.38
N SER A 1007 -2.98 -9.43 -18.83
CA SER A 1007 -3.12 -8.03 -19.19
C SER A 1007 -2.39 -7.69 -20.49
N GLY A 1008 -1.51 -8.57 -20.99
CA GLY A 1008 -0.66 -8.29 -22.15
C GLY A 1008 -1.42 -8.04 -23.45
N TYR A 1009 -2.57 -8.69 -23.65
CA TYR A 1009 -3.41 -8.44 -24.83
C TYR A 1009 -4.00 -7.02 -24.79
N ARG A 1010 -4.61 -6.63 -23.67
CA ARG A 1010 -5.14 -5.29 -23.47
C ARG A 1010 -4.06 -4.22 -23.60
N VAL A 1011 -2.94 -4.39 -22.90
CA VAL A 1011 -1.88 -3.37 -22.89
C VAL A 1011 -1.15 -3.32 -24.23
N GLY A 1012 -0.96 -4.47 -24.89
CA GLY A 1012 -0.09 -4.61 -26.05
C GLY A 1012 -0.77 -4.53 -27.41
N ILE A 1013 -1.99 -5.03 -27.55
CA ILE A 1013 -2.57 -5.42 -28.85
C ILE A 1013 -3.92 -4.76 -29.15
N ASP A 1014 -4.80 -4.68 -28.15
CA ASP A 1014 -6.21 -4.30 -28.30
C ASP A 1014 -6.64 -3.61 -26.99
N ARG A 1015 -6.49 -2.29 -26.97
CA ARG A 1015 -6.57 -1.45 -25.76
C ARG A 1015 -7.93 -1.51 -25.07
N ASP A 1016 -9.00 -1.55 -25.85
CA ASP A 1016 -10.40 -1.55 -25.41
C ASP A 1016 -11.05 -2.94 -25.41
N ALA A 1017 -10.30 -3.97 -25.84
CA ALA A 1017 -10.69 -5.36 -25.82
C ALA A 1017 -12.00 -5.63 -26.58
N ASP A 1018 -12.25 -4.84 -27.64
CA ASP A 1018 -13.44 -4.96 -28.48
C ASP A 1018 -13.27 -6.03 -29.58
N GLY A 1019 -12.06 -6.60 -29.70
CA GLY A 1019 -11.67 -7.60 -30.68
C GLY A 1019 -11.05 -7.02 -31.95
N GLN A 1020 -10.99 -5.70 -32.09
CA GLN A 1020 -10.33 -4.99 -33.19
C GLN A 1020 -8.95 -4.48 -32.73
N LEU A 1021 -7.89 -5.08 -33.29
CA LEU A 1021 -6.52 -4.73 -32.93
C LEU A 1021 -6.21 -3.23 -33.15
N ASP A 1022 -5.45 -2.62 -32.23
CA ASP A 1022 -5.12 -1.17 -32.22
C ASP A 1022 -4.51 -0.69 -33.54
N GLY A 1023 -3.77 -1.55 -34.23
CA GLY A 1023 -3.11 -1.22 -35.49
C GLY A 1023 -4.06 -1.04 -36.68
N PHE A 1024 -5.32 -1.49 -36.54
CA PHE A 1024 -6.44 -1.33 -37.47
C PHE A 1024 -7.59 -0.51 -36.89
N ASP A 1025 -7.59 -0.28 -35.57
CA ASP A 1025 -8.60 0.53 -34.94
C ASP A 1025 -8.36 2.02 -35.19
N TRP A 1026 -9.38 2.65 -35.75
CA TRP A 1026 -9.44 4.09 -36.05
C TRP A 1026 -10.22 4.84 -34.96
N HIS A 1027 -10.89 4.12 -34.05
CA HIS A 1027 -11.56 4.66 -32.86
C HIS A 1027 -10.59 4.84 -31.68
N ASN A 1028 -9.50 4.06 -31.59
CA ASN A 1028 -8.39 4.26 -30.65
C ASN A 1028 -7.48 5.47 -30.95
N THR A 1029 -7.61 6.09 -32.13
CA THR A 1029 -7.09 7.45 -32.32
C THR A 1029 -8.03 8.44 -31.63
N PRO A 1030 -7.54 9.40 -30.82
CA PRO A 1030 -8.41 10.34 -30.11
C PRO A 1030 -9.38 10.97 -31.11
N THR A 1031 -10.64 10.56 -31.01
CA THR A 1031 -11.64 10.94 -31.99
C THR A 1031 -11.83 12.45 -31.87
N LYS A 1032 -11.57 13.17 -32.97
CA LYS A 1032 -12.15 14.49 -33.17
C LYS A 1032 -13.65 14.30 -33.04
N THR A 1033 -14.22 14.64 -31.90
CA THR A 1033 -15.67 14.61 -31.69
C THR A 1033 -16.29 15.42 -32.82
N LYS A 1034 -17.07 14.76 -33.67
CA LYS A 1034 -17.99 15.46 -34.56
C LYS A 1034 -19.02 16.10 -33.64
N GLY A 1035 -18.93 17.42 -33.48
CA GLY A 1035 -20.00 18.19 -32.85
C GLY A 1035 -21.31 18.03 -33.62
N PRO A 1036 -22.45 18.38 -33.00
CA PRO A 1036 -23.74 18.42 -33.69
C PRO A 1036 -23.71 19.31 -34.93
#